data_AF-A0A817LLV0-F1
#
_entry.id   AF-A0A817LLV0-F1
#
_cell.length_a   1.000
_cell.length_b   1.000
_cell.length_c   1.000
_cell.angle_alpha   90.00
_cell.angle_beta   90.00
_cell.angle_gamma   90.00
#
_symmetry.space_group_name_H-M   'P 1'
#
loop_
_entity.id
_entity.type
_entity.pdbx_description
1 polymer ?
#
loop_
_entity_poly.entity_id
_entity_poly.type
_entity_poly.pdbx_seq_one_letter_code
_entity_poly.pdbx_strand_id
1 'polypeptide(L)'
;MTEPHRFTSIMNCLTRITRQIVQQTSCYSQGQIYVLPLLMSVLPGIDLNDFDKTSITLDFFDTIFMLITCADCSSAVQTRNDLSDVIQEKITQCFTGAFLSPKVRKIVASLVQAMVTGNPIETIKYLLPQTCQFIKKIINNMERTVLLTDCKGDIELTWFLILFSELVRARGDVLLNYKSMIISIFHQCIHIIHKDSYQAIAQAATNVLQSLSNVYPIDDRSTIDNKNVLSVRTWGQSVDFDRLQIQYHIPNADEIDFACEFIETFIYPELTSLNENILTMSNDERLRSLTIILYIAIGCLRMVPRIDSKHVSDFMLSVVSTSSNTQFQCSIYPKEPKFRENLRMRLYIDIGHLLDVMMENHLDDVSSMKIALQIYSLSSRYNGASEQRVNLLYRDITLKSKLFKNNLYGKRQYPGFLIIKKLELQIEVRRIAQMELFAILNRYYFGFEVIVDRLVALLNSFDEVNHNQIKGIVAFCRLQKPPRIFVEKPLNEILHRNGQIPLPIINGECYSGDRDDNLWVTINHYQPPETQIEWEQECFLGKSYHGYYTWPKRIKYSMNKRARYTRNEMSEQVAIIYDYFIDKTFLTRSIQVIIFDDNSERINFDRTQFAMFKGLFRNFGLAFIDNFMEQLYILVREKTKEKQEGSHRIAAEIVAGMIRGSKYWTLGMVSRNSSFSNENILLNN
;
A
#
# COMPACT_ATOMS: atom_id res chain seq x y z
N MET A 1 -42.27 15.62 -5.80
CA MET A 1 -41.02 15.88 -5.05
C MET A 1 -41.31 16.28 -3.59
N THR A 2 -42.12 15.53 -2.85
CA THR A 2 -42.51 15.90 -1.46
C THR A 2 -41.86 15.01 -0.39
N GLU A 3 -41.29 13.86 -0.77
CA GLU A 3 -40.74 12.88 0.18
C GLU A 3 -39.39 12.30 -0.31
N PRO A 4 -38.31 13.09 -0.33
CA PRO A 4 -37.00 12.66 -0.85
C PRO A 4 -36.40 11.47 -0.07
N HIS A 5 -36.68 11.37 1.23
CA HIS A 5 -36.25 10.25 2.07
C HIS A 5 -36.77 8.88 1.58
N ARG A 6 -37.93 8.85 0.91
CA ARG A 6 -38.48 7.62 0.33
C ARG A 6 -37.65 7.15 -0.85
N PHE A 7 -37.13 8.06 -1.68
CA PHE A 7 -36.28 7.69 -2.81
C PHE A 7 -35.03 6.95 -2.33
N THR A 8 -34.29 7.56 -1.39
CA THR A 8 -33.09 6.97 -0.77
C THR A 8 -33.36 5.59 -0.17
N SER A 9 -34.48 5.45 0.55
CA SER A 9 -34.86 4.18 1.18
C SER A 9 -35.22 3.11 0.15
N ILE A 10 -36.04 3.45 -0.84
CA ILE A 10 -36.47 2.55 -1.91
C ILE A 10 -35.28 2.11 -2.75
N MET A 11 -34.40 3.03 -3.13
CA MET A 11 -33.23 2.71 -3.93
C MET A 11 -32.26 1.78 -3.20
N ASN A 12 -32.00 2.01 -1.91
CA ASN A 12 -31.20 1.09 -1.10
C ASN A 12 -31.80 -0.31 -1.02
N CYS A 13 -33.13 -0.41 -0.88
CA CYS A 13 -33.83 -1.69 -0.93
C CYS A 13 -33.70 -2.34 -2.30
N LEU A 14 -33.97 -1.58 -3.38
CA LEU A 14 -33.87 -2.04 -4.77
C LEU A 14 -32.48 -2.61 -5.06
N THR A 15 -31.41 -1.88 -4.75
CA THR A 15 -30.02 -2.31 -4.94
C THR A 15 -29.72 -3.66 -4.27
N ARG A 16 -30.31 -3.93 -3.10
CA ARG A 16 -30.12 -5.21 -2.39
C ARG A 16 -30.92 -6.37 -2.99
N ILE A 17 -32.06 -6.09 -3.62
CA ILE A 17 -32.91 -7.11 -4.26
C ILE A 17 -32.68 -7.23 -5.77
N THR A 18 -31.79 -6.42 -6.34
CA THR A 18 -31.52 -6.38 -7.78
C THR A 18 -31.22 -7.77 -8.35
N ARG A 19 -30.43 -8.58 -7.64
CA ARG A 19 -30.07 -9.93 -8.09
C ARG A 19 -31.30 -10.80 -8.31
N GLN A 20 -32.31 -10.70 -7.46
CA GLN A 20 -33.55 -11.46 -7.55
C GLN A 20 -34.47 -10.90 -8.64
N ILE A 21 -34.45 -9.59 -8.88
CA ILE A 21 -35.24 -8.95 -9.95
C ILE A 21 -34.75 -9.41 -11.34
N VAL A 22 -33.43 -9.47 -11.54
CA VAL A 22 -32.84 -9.80 -12.86
C VAL A 22 -32.79 -11.31 -13.13
N GLN A 23 -32.86 -12.15 -12.11
CA GLN A 23 -32.87 -13.62 -12.26
C GLN A 23 -34.25 -14.13 -12.69
N GLN A 24 -34.29 -14.91 -13.76
CA GLN A 24 -35.50 -15.63 -14.14
C GLN A 24 -35.68 -16.84 -13.22
N THR A 25 -36.74 -16.83 -12.40
CA THR A 25 -37.10 -17.95 -11.53
C THR A 25 -38.46 -18.52 -11.93
N SER A 26 -38.71 -19.80 -11.59
CA SER A 26 -40.00 -20.45 -11.87
C SER A 26 -41.17 -19.80 -11.12
N CYS A 27 -40.92 -19.22 -9.94
CA CYS A 27 -41.91 -18.57 -9.10
C CYS A 27 -42.09 -17.07 -9.39
N TYR A 28 -41.09 -16.39 -9.95
CA TYR A 28 -41.15 -14.98 -10.32
C TYR A 28 -40.44 -14.73 -11.64
N SER A 29 -41.18 -14.88 -12.75
CA SER A 29 -40.67 -14.72 -14.11
C SER A 29 -40.78 -13.29 -14.65
N GLN A 30 -41.60 -12.45 -14.02
CA GLN A 30 -41.88 -11.09 -14.49
C GLN A 30 -40.80 -10.07 -14.13
N GLY A 31 -39.89 -10.38 -13.20
CA GLY A 31 -38.87 -9.44 -12.69
C GLY A 31 -38.04 -8.78 -13.78
N GLN A 32 -37.62 -9.55 -14.79
CA GLN A 32 -36.79 -9.05 -15.89
C GLN A 32 -37.48 -7.97 -16.73
N ILE A 33 -38.82 -7.99 -16.82
CA ILE A 33 -39.61 -7.01 -17.58
C ILE A 33 -39.46 -5.61 -16.99
N TYR A 34 -39.27 -5.51 -15.67
CA TYR A 34 -39.16 -4.23 -14.97
C TYR A 34 -37.76 -3.62 -15.02
N VAL A 35 -36.73 -4.34 -15.45
CA VAL A 35 -35.33 -3.85 -15.42
C VAL A 35 -35.16 -2.58 -16.23
N LEU A 36 -35.59 -2.58 -17.50
CA LEU A 36 -35.48 -1.40 -18.37
C LEU A 36 -36.36 -0.22 -17.90
N PRO A 37 -37.66 -0.41 -17.58
CA PRO A 37 -38.48 0.64 -17.00
C PRO A 37 -37.88 1.25 -15.72
N LEU A 38 -37.33 0.42 -14.82
CA LEU A 38 -36.70 0.89 -13.60
C LEU A 38 -35.46 1.74 -13.91
N LEU A 39 -34.56 1.26 -14.77
CA LEU A 39 -33.38 2.02 -15.19
C LEU A 39 -33.76 3.40 -15.77
N MET A 40 -34.78 3.45 -16.64
CA MET A 40 -35.25 4.71 -17.22
C MET A 40 -35.90 5.64 -16.18
N SER A 41 -36.67 5.08 -15.24
CA SER A 41 -37.35 5.86 -14.20
C SER A 41 -36.39 6.45 -13.16
N VAL A 42 -35.26 5.77 -12.91
CA VAL A 42 -34.26 6.15 -11.92
C VAL A 42 -33.22 7.12 -12.50
N LEU A 43 -33.09 7.20 -13.84
CA LEU A 43 -32.12 8.07 -14.51
C LEU A 43 -32.12 9.54 -14.04
N PRO A 44 -33.28 10.19 -13.79
CA PRO A 44 -33.32 11.55 -13.21
C PRO A 44 -32.81 11.65 -11.76
N GLY A 45 -32.44 10.52 -11.14
CA GLY A 45 -31.76 10.45 -9.85
C GLY A 45 -30.29 10.84 -9.92
N ILE A 46 -29.68 10.86 -11.12
CA ILE A 46 -28.37 11.49 -11.35
C ILE A 46 -28.59 13.01 -11.38
N ASP A 47 -28.39 13.65 -10.23
CA ASP A 47 -28.75 15.03 -9.96
C ASP A 47 -27.52 15.80 -9.46
N LEU A 48 -27.14 16.86 -10.17
CA LEU A 48 -26.00 17.71 -9.83
C LEU A 48 -26.14 18.38 -8.45
N ASN A 49 -27.38 18.52 -7.94
CA ASN A 49 -27.66 19.23 -6.70
C ASN A 49 -27.77 18.30 -5.48
N ASP A 50 -27.89 16.98 -5.69
CA ASP A 50 -28.10 16.01 -4.62
C ASP A 50 -27.09 14.86 -4.74
N PHE A 51 -26.03 14.97 -3.94
CA PHE A 51 -24.95 13.98 -3.90
C PHE A 51 -25.44 12.61 -3.43
N ASP A 52 -26.28 12.55 -2.40
CA ASP A 52 -26.75 11.30 -1.81
C ASP A 52 -27.65 10.55 -2.79
N LYS A 53 -28.57 11.28 -3.44
CA LYS A 53 -29.44 10.77 -4.48
C LYS A 53 -28.65 10.26 -5.69
N THR A 54 -27.65 11.02 -6.13
CA THR A 54 -26.76 10.62 -7.22
C THR A 54 -25.96 9.39 -6.88
N SER A 55 -25.34 9.35 -5.69
CA SER A 55 -24.51 8.23 -5.25
C SER A 55 -25.31 6.92 -5.22
N ILE A 56 -26.49 6.94 -4.59
CA ILE A 56 -27.35 5.74 -4.49
C ILE A 56 -27.90 5.32 -5.86
N THR A 57 -28.18 6.30 -6.72
CA THR A 57 -28.60 6.03 -8.11
C THR A 57 -27.48 5.32 -8.88
N LEU A 58 -26.25 5.82 -8.79
CA LEU A 58 -25.09 5.20 -9.43
C LEU A 58 -24.79 3.81 -8.86
N ASP A 59 -24.92 3.60 -7.55
CA ASP A 59 -24.77 2.29 -6.91
C ASP A 59 -25.79 1.28 -7.46
N PHE A 60 -27.04 1.71 -7.68
CA PHE A 60 -28.06 0.87 -8.29
C PHE A 60 -27.74 0.53 -9.76
N PHE A 61 -27.32 1.52 -10.56
CA PHE A 61 -26.89 1.31 -11.94
C PHE A 61 -25.71 0.34 -12.01
N ASP A 62 -24.66 0.55 -11.20
CA ASP A 62 -23.49 -0.34 -11.11
C ASP A 62 -23.92 -1.76 -10.77
N THR A 63 -24.80 -1.91 -9.78
CA THR A 63 -25.33 -3.21 -9.35
C THR A 63 -26.10 -3.94 -10.45
N ILE A 64 -26.97 -3.23 -11.19
CA ILE A 64 -27.70 -3.82 -12.32
C ILE A 64 -26.72 -4.22 -13.43
N PHE A 65 -25.86 -3.31 -13.88
CA PHE A 65 -24.97 -3.55 -15.02
C PHE A 65 -23.91 -4.63 -14.73
N MET A 66 -23.55 -4.86 -13.47
CA MET A 66 -22.73 -6.01 -13.07
C MET A 66 -23.47 -7.35 -13.15
N LEU A 67 -24.81 -7.35 -13.14
CA LEU A 67 -25.63 -8.57 -13.16
C LEU A 67 -26.25 -8.87 -14.53
N ILE A 68 -26.41 -7.87 -15.39
CA ILE A 68 -26.99 -8.03 -16.72
C ILE A 68 -25.92 -8.00 -17.80
N THR A 69 -26.20 -8.66 -18.91
CA THR A 69 -25.42 -8.50 -20.14
C THR A 69 -26.21 -7.62 -21.10
N CYS A 70 -25.70 -6.42 -21.38
CA CYS A 70 -26.26 -5.52 -22.38
C CYS A 70 -25.88 -6.01 -23.78
N ALA A 71 -26.64 -6.97 -24.30
CA ALA A 71 -26.55 -7.39 -25.69
C ALA A 71 -27.89 -7.12 -26.37
N ASP A 72 -27.84 -6.55 -27.58
CA ASP A 72 -29.05 -6.39 -28.37
C ASP A 72 -29.54 -7.78 -28.81
N CYS A 73 -30.62 -8.23 -28.17
CA CYS A 73 -31.30 -9.49 -28.45
C CYS A 73 -32.53 -9.29 -29.34
N SER A 74 -32.73 -8.09 -29.86
CA SER A 74 -33.82 -7.77 -30.78
C SER A 74 -33.37 -7.90 -32.23
N SER A 75 -34.32 -7.98 -33.16
CA SER A 75 -34.03 -7.90 -34.60
C SER A 75 -33.57 -6.49 -35.03
N ALA A 76 -33.43 -5.53 -34.11
CA ALA A 76 -33.07 -4.15 -34.43
C ALA A 76 -31.68 -4.01 -35.08
N VAL A 77 -30.71 -4.87 -34.74
CA VAL A 77 -29.38 -4.93 -35.38
C VAL A 77 -29.46 -5.11 -36.90
N GLN A 78 -30.52 -5.76 -37.41
CA GLN A 78 -30.72 -5.96 -38.85
C GLN A 78 -31.31 -4.72 -39.55
N THR A 79 -31.80 -3.76 -38.77
CA THR A 79 -32.50 -2.55 -39.24
C THR A 79 -31.81 -1.24 -38.86
N ARG A 80 -30.94 -1.25 -37.84
CA ARG A 80 -30.25 -0.09 -37.27
C ARG A 80 -28.77 -0.43 -37.09
N ASN A 81 -27.96 0.02 -38.04
CA ASN A 81 -26.50 -0.13 -38.01
C ASN A 81 -25.83 1.11 -37.37
N ASP A 82 -26.61 2.14 -37.05
CA ASP A 82 -26.20 3.50 -36.65
C ASP A 82 -25.95 3.66 -35.15
N LEU A 83 -26.26 2.65 -34.32
CA LEU A 83 -26.16 2.78 -32.86
C LEU A 83 -24.72 3.01 -32.40
N SER A 84 -23.76 2.36 -33.07
CA SER A 84 -22.33 2.57 -32.85
C SER A 84 -21.91 3.99 -33.23
N ASP A 85 -22.43 4.52 -34.33
CA ASP A 85 -22.11 5.86 -34.83
C ASP A 85 -22.67 6.95 -33.90
N VAL A 86 -23.87 6.78 -33.34
CA VAL A 86 -24.45 7.72 -32.37
C VAL A 86 -23.68 7.71 -31.04
N ILE A 87 -23.29 6.53 -30.56
CA ILE A 87 -22.45 6.41 -29.37
C ILE A 87 -21.10 7.07 -29.63
N GLN A 88 -20.50 6.83 -30.80
CA GLN A 88 -19.25 7.46 -31.24
C GLN A 88 -19.38 8.98 -31.32
N GLU A 89 -20.43 9.51 -31.93
CA GLU A 89 -20.66 10.95 -32.04
C GLU A 89 -20.78 11.61 -30.66
N LYS A 90 -21.58 11.01 -29.75
CA LYS A 90 -21.73 11.52 -28.38
C LYS A 90 -20.43 11.45 -27.58
N ILE A 91 -19.69 10.35 -27.73
CA ILE A 91 -18.33 10.19 -27.18
C ILE A 91 -17.48 11.34 -27.69
N THR A 92 -17.29 11.47 -29.01
CA THR A 92 -16.46 12.51 -29.62
C THR A 92 -16.89 13.92 -29.22
N GLN A 93 -18.18 14.22 -29.15
CA GLN A 93 -18.70 15.51 -28.67
C GLN A 93 -18.34 15.79 -27.20
N CYS A 94 -18.38 14.79 -26.32
CA CYS A 94 -17.92 14.94 -24.95
C CYS A 94 -16.41 15.24 -24.83
N PHE A 95 -15.60 14.81 -25.80
CA PHE A 95 -14.15 15.04 -25.83
C PHE A 95 -13.73 16.34 -26.52
N THR A 96 -14.47 16.76 -27.54
CA THR A 96 -14.19 17.97 -28.33
C THR A 96 -14.88 19.23 -27.79
N GLY A 97 -15.80 19.08 -26.84
CA GLY A 97 -16.50 20.18 -26.18
C GLY A 97 -15.57 21.11 -25.39
N ALA A 98 -15.65 22.40 -25.69
CA ALA A 98 -14.76 23.45 -25.18
C ALA A 98 -14.68 23.51 -23.63
N PHE A 99 -13.46 23.65 -23.12
CA PHE A 99 -13.07 23.99 -21.74
C PHE A 99 -13.78 23.21 -20.61
N LEU A 100 -13.60 21.88 -20.59
CA LEU A 100 -13.91 21.10 -19.39
C LEU A 100 -13.09 21.62 -18.20
N SER A 101 -13.74 21.84 -17.05
CA SER A 101 -13.02 22.19 -15.81
C SER A 101 -12.13 21.03 -15.33
N PRO A 102 -11.06 21.29 -14.56
CA PRO A 102 -10.16 20.24 -14.06
C PRO A 102 -10.86 19.10 -13.31
N LYS A 103 -11.96 19.40 -12.60
CA LYS A 103 -12.77 18.37 -11.90
C LYS A 103 -13.52 17.47 -12.87
N VAL A 104 -14.14 18.05 -13.91
CA VAL A 104 -14.90 17.30 -14.92
C VAL A 104 -13.99 16.41 -15.76
N ARG A 105 -12.78 16.88 -16.07
CA ARG A 105 -11.76 16.11 -16.79
C ARG A 105 -11.44 14.76 -16.15
N LYS A 106 -11.31 14.70 -14.82
CA LYS A 106 -11.06 13.43 -14.11
C LYS A 106 -12.20 12.42 -14.30
N ILE A 107 -13.45 12.90 -14.32
CA ILE A 107 -14.63 12.07 -14.57
C ILE A 107 -14.60 11.55 -16.00
N VAL A 108 -14.36 12.44 -16.96
CA VAL A 108 -14.29 12.10 -18.40
C VAL A 108 -13.15 11.13 -18.70
N ALA A 109 -11.97 11.31 -18.08
CA ALA A 109 -10.84 10.37 -18.18
C ALA A 109 -11.22 8.98 -17.63
N SER A 110 -11.95 8.92 -16.51
CA SER A 110 -12.43 7.65 -15.94
C SER A 110 -13.46 6.96 -16.85
N LEU A 111 -14.32 7.72 -17.53
CA LEU A 111 -15.23 7.20 -18.55
C LEU A 111 -14.46 6.61 -19.74
N VAL A 112 -13.42 7.30 -20.22
CA VAL A 112 -12.56 6.81 -21.31
C VAL A 112 -11.88 5.52 -20.91
N GLN A 113 -11.32 5.48 -19.70
CA GLN A 113 -10.72 4.26 -19.17
C GLN A 113 -11.73 3.10 -19.22
N ALA A 114 -12.98 3.31 -18.80
CA ALA A 114 -14.03 2.28 -18.85
C ALA A 114 -14.35 1.84 -20.28
N MET A 115 -14.38 2.78 -21.24
CA MET A 115 -14.58 2.46 -22.66
C MET A 115 -13.43 1.64 -23.24
N VAL A 116 -12.18 2.02 -22.92
CA VAL A 116 -10.97 1.30 -23.33
C VAL A 116 -10.97 -0.13 -22.79
N THR A 117 -11.41 -0.34 -21.55
CA THR A 117 -11.54 -1.69 -20.98
C THR A 117 -12.68 -2.49 -21.60
N GLY A 118 -13.78 -1.84 -22.00
CA GLY A 118 -14.96 -2.51 -22.55
C GLY A 118 -14.84 -2.86 -24.04
N ASN A 119 -14.32 -1.95 -24.86
CA ASN A 119 -14.11 -2.15 -26.30
C ASN A 119 -12.81 -1.46 -26.78
N PRO A 120 -11.64 -2.05 -26.48
CA PRO A 120 -10.35 -1.41 -26.77
C PRO A 120 -10.12 -1.13 -28.24
N ILE A 121 -10.62 -1.99 -29.14
CA ILE A 121 -10.37 -1.91 -30.58
C ILE A 121 -11.03 -0.65 -31.17
N GLU A 122 -12.34 -0.50 -31.01
CA GLU A 122 -13.04 0.65 -31.57
C GLU A 122 -12.66 1.94 -30.82
N THR A 123 -12.54 1.91 -29.49
CA THR A 123 -12.20 3.11 -28.73
C THR A 123 -10.83 3.69 -29.12
N ILE A 124 -9.79 2.85 -29.27
CA ILE A 124 -8.47 3.33 -29.69
C ILE A 124 -8.52 3.85 -31.13
N LYS A 125 -9.15 3.10 -32.04
CA LYS A 125 -9.21 3.43 -33.47
C LYS A 125 -9.69 4.87 -33.71
N TYR A 126 -10.65 5.36 -32.94
CA TYR A 126 -11.17 6.72 -33.07
C TYR A 126 -10.44 7.75 -32.21
N LEU A 127 -10.23 7.45 -30.91
CA LEU A 127 -9.78 8.48 -29.96
C LEU A 127 -8.26 8.66 -29.90
N LEU A 128 -7.47 7.60 -30.10
CA LEU A 128 -6.01 7.68 -29.97
C LEU A 128 -5.38 8.56 -31.06
N PRO A 129 -5.69 8.37 -32.37
CA PRO A 129 -5.12 9.22 -33.42
C PRO A 129 -5.46 10.71 -33.24
N GLN A 130 -6.72 11.00 -32.88
CA GLN A 130 -7.18 12.37 -32.63
C GLN A 130 -6.43 13.01 -31.46
N THR A 131 -6.33 12.30 -30.33
CA THR A 131 -5.62 12.77 -29.13
C THR A 131 -4.14 13.05 -29.44
N CYS A 132 -3.48 12.13 -30.15
CA CYS A 132 -2.09 12.30 -30.59
C CYS A 132 -1.91 13.51 -31.52
N GLN A 133 -2.88 13.76 -32.42
CA GLN A 133 -2.84 14.92 -33.31
C GLN A 133 -3.02 16.24 -32.55
N PHE A 134 -3.91 16.29 -31.54
CA PHE A 134 -4.06 17.47 -30.68
C PHE A 134 -2.79 17.75 -29.88
N ILE A 135 -2.19 16.73 -29.27
CA ILE A 135 -0.91 16.88 -28.54
C ILE A 135 0.17 17.44 -29.47
N LYS A 136 0.34 16.86 -30.67
CA LYS A 136 1.30 17.32 -31.66
C LYS A 136 1.06 18.77 -32.10
N LYS A 137 -0.20 19.14 -32.33
CA LYS A 137 -0.58 20.50 -32.72
C LYS A 137 -0.24 21.51 -31.62
N ILE A 138 -0.56 21.19 -30.38
CA ILE A 138 -0.28 22.05 -29.22
C ILE A 138 1.23 22.22 -29.05
N ILE A 139 2.00 21.13 -29.12
CA ILE A 139 3.47 21.16 -29.01
C ILE A 139 4.11 21.96 -30.14
N ASN A 140 3.68 21.76 -31.39
CA ASN A 140 4.24 22.49 -32.54
C ASN A 140 3.93 23.99 -32.51
N ASN A 141 2.83 24.38 -31.85
CA ASN A 141 2.46 25.79 -31.69
C ASN A 141 3.21 26.47 -30.53
N MET A 142 3.82 25.70 -29.63
CA MET A 142 4.64 26.24 -28.53
C MET A 142 6.09 26.39 -28.97
N GLU A 143 6.71 27.53 -28.65
CA GLU A 143 8.16 27.69 -28.81
C GLU A 143 8.91 26.69 -27.92
N ARG A 144 9.96 26.03 -28.45
CA ARG A 144 10.72 24.99 -27.75
C ARG A 144 11.34 25.46 -26.43
N THR A 145 11.64 26.75 -26.31
CA THR A 145 12.11 27.45 -25.10
C THR A 145 11.06 27.51 -24.00
N VAL A 146 9.76 27.58 -24.34
CA VAL A 146 8.65 27.61 -23.36
C VAL A 146 8.41 26.24 -22.74
N LEU A 147 8.63 25.15 -23.50
CA LEU A 147 8.58 23.76 -23.00
C LEU A 147 9.61 23.47 -21.89
N LEU A 148 10.72 24.23 -21.88
CA LEU A 148 11.92 24.00 -21.08
C LEU A 148 12.16 25.03 -19.97
N THR A 149 11.39 26.12 -19.87
CA THR A 149 11.72 27.18 -18.88
C THR A 149 10.53 27.63 -18.03
N ASP A 150 9.32 27.72 -18.58
CA ASP A 150 8.12 28.00 -17.80
C ASP A 150 6.87 27.73 -18.64
N CYS A 151 6.54 26.45 -18.85
CA CYS A 151 5.19 26.08 -19.25
C CYS A 151 4.27 26.41 -18.08
N LYS A 152 3.79 27.65 -17.97
CA LYS A 152 2.58 27.94 -17.20
C LYS A 152 1.52 27.00 -17.72
N GLY A 153 1.24 25.96 -16.93
CA GLY A 153 0.65 24.71 -17.36
C GLY A 153 -0.40 24.91 -18.43
N ASP A 154 -0.08 24.50 -19.67
CA ASP A 154 -1.10 24.42 -20.69
C ASP A 154 -2.09 23.36 -20.21
N ILE A 155 -3.18 23.88 -19.64
CA ILE A 155 -4.29 23.14 -19.10
C ILE A 155 -4.80 22.19 -20.19
N GLU A 156 -4.75 22.59 -21.48
CA GLU A 156 -5.15 21.75 -22.60
C GLU A 156 -4.13 20.64 -22.89
N LEU A 157 -2.83 20.94 -22.95
CA LEU A 157 -1.81 19.89 -23.12
C LEU A 157 -1.91 18.84 -22.02
N THR A 158 -1.95 19.28 -20.75
CA THR A 158 -2.05 18.39 -19.59
C THR A 158 -3.29 17.50 -19.69
N TRP A 159 -4.40 18.05 -20.17
CA TRP A 159 -5.64 17.28 -20.40
C TRP A 159 -5.47 16.19 -21.44
N PHE A 160 -4.94 16.52 -22.62
CA PHE A 160 -4.76 15.53 -23.67
C PHE A 160 -3.68 14.49 -23.31
N LEU A 161 -2.69 14.84 -22.49
CA LEU A 161 -1.73 13.90 -21.92
C LEU A 161 -2.37 12.93 -20.93
N ILE A 162 -3.27 13.41 -20.05
CA ILE A 162 -4.06 12.54 -19.18
C ILE A 162 -4.94 11.61 -20.02
N LEU A 163 -5.63 12.15 -21.03
CA LEU A 163 -6.47 11.36 -21.93
C LEU A 163 -5.65 10.28 -22.66
N PHE A 164 -4.49 10.66 -23.20
CA PHE A 164 -3.54 9.74 -23.82
C PHE A 164 -3.12 8.65 -22.83
N SER A 165 -2.82 9.01 -21.57
CA SER A 165 -2.45 8.04 -20.54
C SER A 165 -3.54 6.99 -20.28
N GLU A 166 -4.83 7.35 -20.38
CA GLU A 166 -5.94 6.41 -20.22
C GLU A 166 -6.17 5.55 -21.47
N LEU A 167 -5.98 6.11 -22.67
CA LEU A 167 -6.13 5.39 -23.94
C LEU A 167 -5.08 4.28 -24.11
N VAL A 168 -3.84 4.53 -23.66
CA VAL A 168 -2.74 3.54 -23.74
C VAL A 168 -2.81 2.44 -22.67
N ARG A 169 -3.89 2.37 -21.88
CA ARG A 169 -4.18 1.25 -20.95
C ARG A 169 -4.89 0.08 -21.62
N ALA A 170 -5.14 0.18 -22.92
CA ALA A 170 -5.83 -0.85 -23.66
C ALA A 170 -5.04 -2.16 -23.72
N ARG A 171 -5.70 -3.20 -24.24
CA ARG A 171 -5.10 -4.51 -24.45
C ARG A 171 -3.83 -4.39 -25.32
N GLY A 172 -2.75 -5.05 -24.90
CA GLY A 172 -1.42 -4.85 -25.47
C GLY A 172 -1.32 -5.24 -26.95
N ASP A 173 -1.98 -6.32 -27.35
CA ASP A 173 -2.17 -6.73 -28.74
C ASP A 173 -2.78 -5.64 -29.64
N VAL A 174 -3.71 -4.85 -29.10
CA VAL A 174 -4.32 -3.71 -29.83
C VAL A 174 -3.32 -2.55 -29.94
N LEU A 175 -2.52 -2.30 -28.89
CA LEU A 175 -1.54 -1.21 -28.87
C LEU A 175 -0.40 -1.40 -29.88
N LEU A 176 -0.07 -2.65 -30.24
CA LEU A 176 0.95 -2.95 -31.26
C LEU A 176 0.68 -2.22 -32.58
N ASN A 177 -0.59 -2.11 -32.99
CA ASN A 177 -0.99 -1.43 -34.22
C ASN A 177 -0.67 0.08 -34.22
N TYR A 178 -0.44 0.66 -33.04
CA TYR A 178 -0.21 2.09 -32.84
C TYR A 178 1.18 2.39 -32.26
N LYS A 179 2.09 1.40 -32.24
CA LYS A 179 3.45 1.49 -31.69
C LYS A 179 4.20 2.78 -32.10
N SER A 180 4.28 3.06 -33.39
CA SER A 180 5.01 4.23 -33.92
C SER A 180 4.42 5.55 -33.45
N MET A 181 3.09 5.63 -33.34
CA MET A 181 2.38 6.81 -32.87
C MET A 181 2.63 7.05 -31.37
N ILE A 182 2.57 5.98 -30.58
CA ILE A 182 2.83 6.03 -29.13
C ILE A 182 4.27 6.51 -28.89
N ILE A 183 5.27 5.84 -29.48
CA ILE A 183 6.69 6.22 -29.36
C ILE A 183 6.93 7.68 -29.78
N SER A 184 6.30 8.12 -30.87
CA SER A 184 6.41 9.50 -31.34
C SER A 184 5.92 10.54 -30.33
N ILE A 185 4.86 10.26 -29.56
CA ILE A 185 4.38 11.17 -28.52
C ILE A 185 5.36 11.21 -27.34
N PHE A 186 5.88 10.07 -26.92
CA PHE A 186 6.88 10.03 -25.84
C PHE A 186 8.14 10.83 -26.21
N HIS A 187 8.67 10.69 -27.42
CA HIS A 187 9.83 11.50 -27.85
C HIS A 187 9.58 13.02 -27.79
N GLN A 188 8.36 13.46 -28.07
CA GLN A 188 8.03 14.90 -28.06
C GLN A 188 7.78 15.44 -26.65
N CYS A 189 7.28 14.60 -25.75
CA CYS A 189 6.77 15.04 -24.45
C CYS A 189 7.68 14.70 -23.27
N ILE A 190 8.68 13.82 -23.43
CA ILE A 190 9.47 13.32 -22.30
C ILE A 190 10.23 14.44 -21.57
N HIS A 191 10.67 15.49 -22.29
CA HIS A 191 11.44 16.61 -21.76
C HIS A 191 10.59 17.79 -21.23
N ILE A 192 9.27 17.64 -21.13
CA ILE A 192 8.41 18.68 -20.55
C ILE A 192 8.72 18.83 -19.06
N ILE A 193 8.94 20.07 -18.60
CA ILE A 193 9.28 20.35 -17.19
C ILE A 193 8.03 20.57 -16.32
N HIS A 194 6.88 20.92 -16.91
CA HIS A 194 5.64 21.13 -16.17
C HIS A 194 5.19 19.86 -15.42
N LYS A 195 5.02 19.97 -14.10
CA LYS A 195 4.76 18.87 -13.17
C LYS A 195 3.62 17.95 -13.57
N ASP A 196 2.42 18.49 -13.74
CA ASP A 196 1.26 17.65 -14.03
C ASP A 196 1.37 16.99 -15.42
N SER A 197 2.06 17.65 -16.36
CA SER A 197 2.25 17.15 -17.74
C SER A 197 3.23 15.99 -17.79
N TYR A 198 4.42 16.11 -17.19
CA TYR A 198 5.36 15.00 -17.16
C TYR A 198 4.85 13.85 -16.29
N GLN A 199 4.06 14.12 -15.24
CA GLN A 199 3.42 13.07 -14.45
C GLN A 199 2.38 12.29 -15.28
N ALA A 200 1.60 12.98 -16.13
CA ALA A 200 0.68 12.32 -17.05
C ALA A 200 1.42 11.44 -18.08
N ILE A 201 2.55 11.91 -18.62
CA ILE A 201 3.42 11.12 -19.50
C ILE A 201 4.05 9.94 -18.78
N ALA A 202 4.56 10.13 -17.58
CA ALA A 202 5.13 9.07 -16.75
C ALA A 202 4.06 7.99 -16.45
N GLN A 203 2.83 8.40 -16.14
CA GLN A 203 1.70 7.48 -15.97
C GLN A 203 1.36 6.74 -17.28
N ALA A 204 1.39 7.44 -18.43
CA ALA A 204 1.20 6.81 -19.73
C ALA A 204 2.28 5.74 -19.99
N ALA A 205 3.55 5.99 -19.63
CA ALA A 205 4.63 5.01 -19.78
C ALA A 205 4.38 3.76 -18.93
N THR A 206 3.96 3.95 -17.67
CA THR A 206 3.56 2.84 -16.79
C THR A 206 2.44 2.03 -17.42
N ASN A 207 1.42 2.70 -17.95
CA ASN A 207 0.24 2.08 -18.54
C ASN A 207 0.57 1.27 -19.81
N VAL A 208 1.41 1.80 -20.71
CA VAL A 208 1.91 1.07 -21.89
C VAL A 208 2.65 -0.20 -21.46
N LEU A 209 3.64 -0.05 -20.57
CA LEU A 209 4.48 -1.18 -20.14
C LEU A 209 3.68 -2.24 -19.40
N GLN A 210 2.73 -1.85 -18.55
CA GLN A 210 1.84 -2.78 -17.88
C GLN A 210 0.92 -3.50 -18.87
N SER A 211 0.39 -2.79 -19.87
CA SER A 211 -0.49 -3.39 -20.88
C SER A 211 0.21 -4.45 -21.73
N LEU A 212 1.49 -4.21 -22.06
CA LEU A 212 2.32 -5.11 -22.86
C LEU A 212 2.94 -6.26 -22.04
N SER A 213 3.24 -6.06 -20.75
CA SER A 213 4.00 -7.03 -19.95
C SER A 213 3.19 -7.80 -18.90
N ASN A 214 1.98 -7.36 -18.57
CA ASN A 214 1.15 -8.01 -17.56
C ASN A 214 0.22 -9.07 -18.15
N VAL A 215 -0.03 -10.10 -17.33
CA VAL A 215 -1.15 -11.03 -17.49
C VAL A 215 -2.35 -10.48 -16.73
N TYR A 216 -3.47 -10.27 -17.42
CA TYR A 216 -4.74 -9.74 -16.89
C TYR A 216 -5.94 -10.33 -17.65
N PRO A 217 -7.15 -10.37 -17.05
CA PRO A 217 -8.35 -10.86 -17.75
C PRO A 217 -8.77 -9.91 -18.88
N ILE A 218 -9.18 -10.45 -20.03
CA ILE A 218 -9.65 -9.67 -21.19
C ILE A 218 -11.10 -9.23 -21.00
N ASP A 219 -11.92 -10.10 -20.42
CA ASP A 219 -13.34 -9.84 -20.19
C ASP A 219 -13.68 -10.08 -18.73
N ASP A 220 -14.29 -9.09 -18.08
CA ASP A 220 -14.92 -9.23 -16.77
C ASP A 220 -16.31 -9.88 -16.89
N ARG A 221 -16.86 -10.01 -18.11
CA ARG A 221 -18.15 -10.66 -18.37
C ARG A 221 -18.00 -12.17 -18.30
N SER A 222 -18.79 -12.78 -17.44
CA SER A 222 -18.88 -14.23 -17.33
C SER A 222 -19.81 -14.78 -18.39
N THR A 223 -19.40 -14.77 -19.66
CA THR A 223 -20.11 -15.50 -20.69
C THR A 223 -19.68 -16.96 -20.63
N ILE A 224 -20.59 -17.83 -20.18
CA ILE A 224 -20.59 -19.22 -20.65
C ILE A 224 -20.85 -19.07 -22.15
N ASP A 225 -19.82 -19.31 -22.96
CA ASP A 225 -19.77 -19.03 -24.41
C ASP A 225 -20.68 -19.98 -25.21
N ASN A 226 -21.94 -20.10 -24.80
CA ASN A 226 -22.97 -20.81 -25.53
C ASN A 226 -23.66 -19.81 -26.45
N LYS A 227 -23.12 -19.66 -27.67
CA LYS A 227 -23.72 -18.89 -28.78
C LYS A 227 -25.20 -19.23 -29.06
N ASN A 228 -25.70 -20.34 -28.52
CA ASN A 228 -27.07 -20.83 -28.66
C ASN A 228 -28.04 -20.38 -27.55
N VAL A 229 -27.59 -19.62 -26.53
CA VAL A 229 -28.45 -19.16 -25.43
C VAL A 229 -28.59 -17.64 -25.46
N LEU A 230 -29.84 -17.15 -25.47
CA LEU A 230 -30.13 -15.71 -25.34
C LEU A 230 -29.54 -15.16 -24.05
N SER A 231 -28.74 -14.08 -24.15
CA SER A 231 -28.01 -13.48 -23.03
C SER A 231 -28.91 -13.03 -21.86
N VAL A 232 -30.16 -12.65 -22.16
CA VAL A 232 -31.15 -12.26 -21.15
C VAL A 232 -31.47 -13.41 -20.18
N ARG A 233 -31.33 -14.66 -20.63
CA ARG A 233 -31.60 -15.85 -19.78
C ARG A 233 -30.50 -16.11 -18.75
N THR A 234 -29.31 -15.53 -18.93
CA THR A 234 -28.16 -15.74 -18.03
C THR A 234 -28.00 -14.62 -17.00
N TRP A 235 -28.90 -13.62 -16.97
CA TRP A 235 -28.81 -12.50 -16.04
C TRP A 235 -28.83 -12.92 -14.57
N GLY A 236 -27.92 -12.34 -13.78
CA GLY A 236 -27.75 -12.55 -12.34
C GLY A 236 -27.40 -13.98 -11.91
N GLN A 237 -27.25 -14.92 -12.84
CA GLN A 237 -26.95 -16.32 -12.53
C GLN A 237 -25.58 -16.45 -11.86
N SER A 238 -25.46 -17.41 -10.94
CA SER A 238 -24.17 -17.79 -10.42
C SER A 238 -23.43 -18.67 -11.40
N VAL A 239 -22.12 -18.50 -11.46
CA VAL A 239 -21.25 -19.35 -12.27
C VAL A 239 -20.53 -20.32 -11.35
N ASP A 240 -20.53 -21.59 -11.75
CA ASP A 240 -19.75 -22.61 -11.08
C ASP A 240 -18.26 -22.36 -11.32
N PHE A 241 -17.46 -22.44 -10.25
CA PHE A 241 -16.03 -22.15 -10.30
C PHE A 241 -15.31 -23.08 -11.26
N ASP A 242 -15.69 -24.37 -11.27
CA ASP A 242 -15.04 -25.39 -12.08
C ASP A 242 -15.40 -25.30 -13.58
N ARG A 243 -16.44 -24.53 -13.92
CA ARG A 243 -16.91 -24.32 -15.30
C ARG A 243 -16.52 -22.96 -15.87
N LEU A 244 -15.91 -22.09 -15.06
CA LEU A 244 -15.56 -20.73 -15.47
C LEU A 244 -14.32 -20.75 -16.39
N GLN A 245 -14.53 -20.42 -17.66
CA GLN A 245 -13.44 -20.20 -18.61
C GLN A 245 -13.11 -18.71 -18.67
N ILE A 246 -11.95 -18.34 -18.12
CA ILE A 246 -11.46 -16.95 -18.14
C ILE A 246 -10.48 -16.80 -19.28
N GLN A 247 -10.75 -15.83 -20.16
CA GLN A 247 -9.79 -15.42 -21.18
C GLN A 247 -8.81 -14.44 -20.56
N TYR A 248 -7.53 -14.82 -20.57
CA TYR A 248 -6.44 -13.97 -20.11
C TYR A 248 -5.70 -13.39 -21.30
N HIS A 249 -5.35 -12.11 -21.19
CA HIS A 249 -4.29 -11.54 -21.97
C HIS A 249 -2.97 -12.14 -21.50
N ILE A 250 -2.24 -12.75 -22.42
CA ILE A 250 -0.91 -13.28 -22.19
C ILE A 250 0.02 -12.55 -23.16
N PRO A 251 1.04 -11.83 -22.67
CA PRO A 251 1.99 -11.13 -23.51
C PRO A 251 2.63 -12.04 -24.57
N ASN A 252 2.50 -11.66 -25.85
CA ASN A 252 3.13 -12.34 -26.96
C ASN A 252 4.57 -11.82 -27.21
N ALA A 253 5.31 -12.44 -28.13
CA ALA A 253 6.71 -12.06 -28.38
C ALA A 253 6.86 -10.61 -28.89
N ASP A 254 5.95 -10.13 -29.73
CA ASP A 254 6.00 -8.78 -30.31
C ASP A 254 5.72 -7.70 -29.24
N GLU A 255 4.83 -8.00 -28.29
CA GLU A 255 4.54 -7.12 -27.15
C GLU A 255 5.75 -6.99 -26.21
N ILE A 256 6.43 -8.11 -25.96
CA ILE A 256 7.64 -8.14 -25.14
C ILE A 256 8.78 -7.38 -25.85
N ASP A 257 8.95 -7.59 -27.15
CA ASP A 257 9.95 -6.87 -27.94
C ASP A 257 9.64 -5.36 -27.98
N PHE A 258 8.37 -4.96 -28.09
CA PHE A 258 7.99 -3.55 -27.97
C PHE A 258 8.26 -3.00 -26.57
N ALA A 259 7.94 -3.72 -25.50
CA ALA A 259 8.25 -3.27 -24.13
C ALA A 259 9.76 -3.12 -23.90
N CYS A 260 10.59 -4.05 -24.40
CA CYS A 260 12.04 -3.95 -24.36
C CYS A 260 12.57 -2.74 -25.14
N GLU A 261 12.10 -2.51 -26.37
CA GLU A 261 12.47 -1.34 -27.18
C GLU A 261 12.08 -0.03 -26.49
N PHE A 262 10.89 0.03 -25.87
CA PHE A 262 10.42 1.20 -25.15
C PHE A 262 11.34 1.55 -23.97
N ILE A 263 11.71 0.54 -23.18
CA ILE A 263 12.67 0.71 -22.08
C ILE A 263 14.00 1.20 -22.64
N GLU A 264 14.50 0.57 -23.71
CA GLU A 264 15.79 0.93 -24.30
C GLU A 264 15.83 2.39 -24.79
N THR A 265 14.71 2.84 -25.36
CA THR A 265 14.56 4.17 -25.96
C THR A 265 14.46 5.28 -24.92
N PHE A 266 13.82 5.02 -23.77
CA PHE A 266 13.47 6.09 -22.82
C PHE A 266 14.17 6.00 -21.46
N ILE A 267 14.56 4.82 -20.96
CA ILE A 267 15.18 4.71 -19.64
C ILE A 267 16.69 4.95 -19.68
N TYR A 268 17.43 4.30 -20.60
CA TYR A 268 18.89 4.38 -20.61
C TYR A 268 19.39 5.79 -20.98
N PRO A 269 18.82 6.50 -21.96
CA PRO A 269 19.26 7.86 -22.26
C PRO A 269 19.05 8.83 -21.10
N GLU A 270 17.90 8.74 -20.40
CA GLU A 270 17.62 9.59 -19.23
C GLU A 270 18.53 9.23 -18.04
N LEU A 271 18.84 7.94 -17.81
CA LEU A 271 19.81 7.52 -16.79
C LEU A 271 21.23 8.03 -17.09
N THR A 272 21.69 7.89 -18.34
CA THR A 272 23.00 8.40 -18.76
C THR A 272 23.07 9.92 -18.59
N SER A 273 22.05 10.64 -19.05
CA SER A 273 21.95 12.09 -18.91
C SER A 273 21.99 12.54 -17.45
N LEU A 274 21.26 11.85 -16.57
CA LEU A 274 21.26 12.13 -15.13
C LEU A 274 22.63 11.93 -14.49
N ASN A 275 23.36 10.88 -14.87
CA ASN A 275 24.68 10.61 -14.31
C ASN A 275 25.74 11.60 -14.82
N GLU A 276 25.67 12.00 -16.10
CA GLU A 276 26.64 12.92 -16.70
C GLU A 276 26.42 14.38 -16.27
N ASN A 277 25.17 14.80 -16.11
CA ASN A 277 24.81 16.21 -15.88
C ASN A 277 24.30 16.50 -14.46
N ILE A 278 24.51 15.59 -13.50
CA ILE A 278 23.89 15.68 -12.18
C ILE A 278 24.10 17.03 -11.45
N LEU A 279 25.30 17.61 -11.60
CA LEU A 279 25.73 18.85 -10.95
C LEU A 279 25.23 20.11 -11.68
N THR A 280 24.92 20.01 -12.97
CA THR A 280 24.54 21.15 -13.82
C THR A 280 23.04 21.24 -14.04
N MET A 281 22.30 20.12 -13.90
CA MET A 281 20.85 20.08 -14.07
C MET A 281 20.10 20.84 -12.97
N SER A 282 19.01 21.48 -13.36
CA SER A 282 18.10 22.12 -12.40
C SER A 282 17.33 21.11 -11.54
N ASN A 283 16.86 21.53 -10.37
CA ASN A 283 16.03 20.70 -9.47
C ASN A 283 14.79 20.13 -10.18
N ASP A 284 14.13 20.94 -11.03
CA ASP A 284 12.93 20.52 -11.75
C ASP A 284 13.23 19.50 -12.86
N GLU A 285 14.35 19.66 -13.59
CA GLU A 285 14.78 18.69 -14.59
C GLU A 285 15.16 17.35 -13.95
N ARG A 286 15.85 17.37 -12.80
CA ARG A 286 16.17 16.15 -12.04
C ARG A 286 14.91 15.46 -11.55
N LEU A 287 13.98 16.21 -10.96
CA LEU A 287 12.71 15.68 -10.47
C LEU A 287 11.89 15.05 -11.60
N ARG A 288 11.82 15.70 -12.77
CA ARG A 288 11.18 15.17 -13.99
C ARG A 288 11.82 13.84 -14.39
N SER A 289 13.13 13.82 -14.60
CA SER A 289 13.86 12.66 -15.10
C SER A 289 13.72 11.46 -14.17
N LEU A 290 13.88 11.70 -12.86
CA LEU A 290 13.68 10.68 -11.82
C LEU A 290 12.24 10.17 -11.76
N THR A 291 11.25 11.06 -11.91
CA THR A 291 9.83 10.65 -11.92
C THR A 291 9.54 9.75 -13.13
N ILE A 292 10.04 10.09 -14.31
CA ILE A 292 9.87 9.28 -15.52
C ILE A 292 10.51 7.90 -15.33
N ILE A 293 11.75 7.84 -14.82
CA ILE A 293 12.44 6.57 -14.54
C ILE A 293 11.67 5.73 -13.53
N LEU A 294 11.19 6.33 -12.44
CA LEU A 294 10.39 5.64 -11.42
C LEU A 294 9.17 4.96 -12.03
N TYR A 295 8.40 5.69 -12.83
CA TYR A 295 7.15 5.19 -13.41
C TYR A 295 7.40 4.12 -14.49
N ILE A 296 8.41 4.32 -15.35
CA ILE A 296 8.85 3.30 -16.30
C ILE A 296 9.25 2.02 -15.55
N ALA A 297 10.03 2.14 -14.47
CA ALA A 297 10.43 1.01 -13.64
C ALA A 297 9.23 0.30 -12.98
N ILE A 298 8.25 1.05 -12.45
CA ILE A 298 7.00 0.46 -11.93
C ILE A 298 6.27 -0.34 -13.02
N GLY A 299 6.29 0.16 -14.27
CA GLY A 299 5.66 -0.48 -15.41
C GLY A 299 6.34 -1.77 -15.87
N CYS A 300 7.67 -1.83 -15.86
CA CYS A 300 8.42 -2.92 -16.50
C CYS A 300 9.11 -3.91 -15.55
N LEU A 301 9.36 -3.56 -14.28
CA LEU A 301 10.17 -4.40 -13.38
C LEU A 301 9.56 -5.79 -13.11
N ARG A 302 8.27 -6.01 -13.41
CA ARG A 302 7.66 -7.35 -13.38
C ARG A 302 8.33 -8.32 -14.36
N MET A 303 8.74 -7.81 -15.52
CA MET A 303 9.35 -8.57 -16.61
C MET A 303 10.87 -8.70 -16.44
N VAL A 304 11.49 -7.80 -15.68
CA VAL A 304 12.95 -7.81 -15.44
C VAL A 304 13.32 -8.83 -14.35
N PRO A 305 14.21 -9.79 -14.64
CA PRO A 305 14.65 -10.79 -13.66
C PRO A 305 15.32 -10.14 -12.45
N ARG A 306 15.25 -10.81 -11.29
CA ARG A 306 15.87 -10.29 -10.07
C ARG A 306 17.39 -10.25 -10.18
N ILE A 307 17.99 -9.45 -9.30
CA ILE A 307 19.43 -9.38 -9.13
C ILE A 307 19.90 -10.69 -8.51
N ASP A 308 20.77 -11.42 -9.21
CA ASP A 308 21.47 -12.58 -8.64
C ASP A 308 22.52 -12.06 -7.64
N SER A 309 22.24 -12.20 -6.35
CA SER A 309 23.22 -11.89 -5.31
C SER A 309 24.24 -13.02 -5.22
N LYS A 310 25.54 -12.70 -5.29
CA LYS A 310 26.58 -13.63 -4.88
C LYS A 310 26.33 -14.02 -3.41
N HIS A 311 26.36 -15.32 -3.12
CA HIS A 311 26.33 -15.80 -1.74
C HIS A 311 27.52 -15.18 -0.99
N VAL A 312 27.25 -14.44 0.07
CA VAL A 312 28.32 -13.96 0.95
C VAL A 312 28.79 -15.17 1.76
N SER A 313 29.97 -15.69 1.41
CA SER A 313 30.53 -16.94 1.92
C SER A 313 31.09 -16.85 3.34
N ASP A 314 31.23 -15.64 3.89
CA ASP A 314 31.94 -15.40 5.15
C ASP A 314 31.05 -15.53 6.40
N PHE A 315 29.77 -15.82 6.24
CA PHE A 315 28.85 -15.97 7.37
C PHE A 315 28.49 -17.44 7.62
N MET A 316 28.59 -17.81 8.91
CA MET A 316 28.46 -19.13 9.52
C MET A 316 27.73 -20.20 8.69
N LEU A 317 28.38 -21.36 8.51
CA LEU A 317 27.82 -22.59 7.95
C LEU A 317 26.45 -22.91 8.55
N SER A 318 25.38 -22.64 7.81
CA SER A 318 24.04 -23.06 8.23
C SER A 318 23.95 -24.59 8.13
N VAL A 319 23.69 -25.26 9.26
CA VAL A 319 23.53 -26.74 9.35
C VAL A 319 22.28 -27.25 8.59
N VAL A 320 21.43 -26.33 8.12
CA VAL A 320 20.21 -26.62 7.35
C VAL A 320 20.32 -25.96 5.99
N SER A 321 20.04 -26.69 4.92
CA SER A 321 20.00 -26.16 3.55
C SER A 321 18.94 -25.05 3.44
N THR A 322 19.38 -23.81 3.35
CA THR A 322 18.54 -22.65 3.02
C THR A 322 18.36 -22.54 1.50
N SER A 323 17.90 -23.62 0.86
CA SER A 323 17.55 -23.55 -0.56
C SER A 323 16.31 -22.68 -0.73
N SER A 324 16.47 -21.51 -1.36
CA SER A 324 15.39 -20.60 -1.77
C SER A 324 14.60 -21.16 -2.95
N ASN A 325 14.02 -22.35 -2.80
CA ASN A 325 13.18 -23.02 -3.82
C ASN A 325 11.77 -22.38 -3.91
N THR A 326 11.68 -21.06 -3.97
CA THR A 326 10.42 -20.34 -4.20
C THR A 326 10.57 -19.33 -5.33
N GLN A 327 11.17 -19.74 -6.45
CA GLN A 327 11.00 -19.05 -7.72
C GLN A 327 9.64 -19.43 -8.30
N PHE A 328 8.59 -18.67 -7.96
CA PHE A 328 7.45 -18.52 -8.86
C PHE A 328 7.75 -17.35 -9.80
N GLN A 329 8.78 -17.50 -10.63
CA GLN A 329 8.76 -16.78 -11.88
C GLN A 329 7.72 -17.53 -12.70
N CYS A 330 6.52 -16.96 -12.79
CA CYS A 330 5.54 -17.48 -13.73
C CYS A 330 6.20 -17.43 -15.11
N SER A 331 6.63 -18.58 -15.63
CA SER A 331 7.18 -18.82 -16.97
C SER A 331 6.10 -18.60 -18.03
N ILE A 332 5.37 -17.49 -17.93
CA ILE A 332 4.24 -17.15 -18.80
C ILE A 332 4.72 -16.40 -20.04
N TYR A 333 5.94 -15.86 -20.01
CA TYR A 333 6.50 -15.17 -21.17
C TYR A 333 6.93 -16.19 -22.23
N PRO A 334 6.47 -16.07 -23.48
CA PRO A 334 6.82 -16.99 -24.57
C PRO A 334 8.29 -16.88 -24.99
N LYS A 335 8.95 -15.77 -24.65
CA LYS A 335 10.34 -15.47 -24.91
C LYS A 335 10.92 -14.79 -23.69
N GLU A 336 12.14 -15.16 -23.29
CA GLU A 336 12.83 -14.39 -22.25
C GLU A 336 13.10 -12.96 -22.75
N PRO A 337 12.68 -11.94 -21.99
CA PRO A 337 12.91 -10.56 -22.37
C PRO A 337 14.42 -10.30 -22.45
N LYS A 338 14.88 -9.92 -23.64
CA LYS A 338 16.28 -9.63 -23.89
C LYS A 338 16.55 -8.19 -23.48
N PHE A 339 17.30 -8.02 -22.40
CA PHE A 339 17.84 -6.73 -22.00
C PHE A 339 19.34 -6.71 -22.26
N ARG A 340 19.87 -5.54 -22.59
CA ARG A 340 21.31 -5.32 -22.71
C ARG A 340 22.06 -5.68 -21.41
N GLU A 341 21.44 -5.38 -20.28
CA GLU A 341 21.89 -5.70 -18.93
C GLU A 341 20.68 -5.85 -18.00
N ASN A 342 20.88 -6.38 -16.78
CA ASN A 342 19.79 -6.45 -15.81
C ASN A 342 19.42 -5.03 -15.35
N LEU A 343 18.27 -4.53 -15.81
CA LEU A 343 17.82 -3.17 -15.50
C LEU A 343 17.69 -2.90 -14.00
N ARG A 344 17.37 -3.91 -13.16
CA ARG A 344 17.34 -3.72 -11.69
C ARG A 344 18.72 -3.43 -11.14
N MET A 345 19.74 -4.14 -11.62
CA MET A 345 21.13 -3.87 -11.23
C MET A 345 21.54 -2.47 -11.65
N ARG A 346 21.25 -2.11 -12.90
CA ARG A 346 21.61 -0.80 -13.43
C ARG A 346 20.97 0.34 -12.66
N LEU A 347 19.65 0.26 -12.43
CA LEU A 347 18.92 1.24 -11.60
C LEU A 347 19.48 1.30 -10.18
N TYR A 348 19.83 0.15 -9.59
CA TYR A 348 20.38 0.12 -8.22
C TYR A 348 21.74 0.81 -8.11
N ILE A 349 22.64 0.57 -9.06
CA ILE A 349 24.00 1.16 -9.07
C ILE A 349 23.93 2.65 -9.38
N ASP A 350 23.29 3.01 -10.51
CA ASP A 350 23.27 4.39 -10.99
C ASP A 350 22.55 5.31 -10.01
N ILE A 351 21.39 4.89 -9.48
CA ILE A 351 20.65 5.70 -8.50
C ILE A 351 21.36 5.72 -7.15
N GLY A 352 22.12 4.67 -6.79
CA GLY A 352 23.00 4.70 -5.62
C GLY A 352 24.05 5.80 -5.72
N HIS A 353 24.78 5.83 -6.83
CA HIS A 353 25.78 6.87 -7.12
C HIS A 353 25.14 8.27 -7.17
N LEU A 354 23.96 8.39 -7.81
CA LEU A 354 23.21 9.63 -7.86
C LEU A 354 22.87 10.16 -6.45
N LEU A 355 22.41 9.27 -5.56
CA LEU A 355 22.10 9.62 -4.17
C LEU A 355 23.34 10.12 -3.42
N ASP A 356 24.50 9.46 -3.60
CA ASP A 356 25.76 9.88 -2.97
C ASP A 356 26.15 11.31 -3.40
N VAL A 357 26.13 11.60 -4.71
CA VAL A 357 26.46 12.93 -5.23
C VAL A 357 25.44 14.00 -4.82
N MET A 358 24.14 13.65 -4.78
CA MET A 358 23.10 14.56 -4.30
C MET A 358 23.25 14.89 -2.81
N MET A 359 23.63 13.93 -1.98
CA MET A 359 23.86 14.16 -0.54
C MET A 359 25.04 15.10 -0.30
N GLU A 360 26.04 15.11 -1.19
CA GLU A 360 27.19 16.00 -1.07
C GLU A 360 26.90 17.42 -1.60
N ASN A 361 26.15 17.54 -2.71
CA ASN A 361 26.07 18.80 -3.46
C ASN A 361 24.69 19.47 -3.46
N HIS A 362 23.60 18.76 -3.10
CA HIS A 362 22.22 19.23 -3.26
C HIS A 362 21.30 18.81 -2.09
N LEU A 363 21.73 19.11 -0.86
CA LEU A 363 20.99 18.78 0.38
C LEU A 363 19.57 19.39 0.44
N ASP A 364 19.32 20.45 -0.33
CA ASP A 364 18.05 21.17 -0.42
C ASP A 364 17.02 20.48 -1.35
N ASP A 365 17.45 19.66 -2.31
CA ASP A 365 16.56 18.96 -3.25
C ASP A 365 15.96 17.66 -2.67
N VAL A 366 15.19 17.83 -1.60
CA VAL A 366 14.53 16.74 -0.86
C VAL A 366 13.53 15.98 -1.74
N SER A 367 12.92 16.64 -2.72
CA SER A 367 11.91 16.03 -3.60
C SER A 367 12.54 14.99 -4.53
N SER A 368 13.63 15.36 -5.22
CA SER A 368 14.36 14.43 -6.08
C SER A 368 14.97 13.28 -5.28
N MET A 369 15.55 13.56 -4.09
CA MET A 369 16.09 12.51 -3.22
C MET A 369 15.03 11.49 -2.79
N LYS A 370 13.81 11.94 -2.48
CA LYS A 370 12.69 11.04 -2.15
C LYS A 370 12.36 10.09 -3.30
N ILE A 371 12.34 10.60 -4.55
CA ILE A 371 12.06 9.78 -5.73
C ILE A 371 13.23 8.83 -6.02
N ALA A 372 14.48 9.29 -5.92
CA ALA A 372 15.66 8.44 -6.06
C ALA A 372 15.68 7.29 -5.03
N LEU A 373 15.38 7.58 -3.75
CA LEU A 373 15.23 6.54 -2.72
C LEU A 373 14.09 5.56 -3.02
N GLN A 374 12.99 6.04 -3.60
CA GLN A 374 11.91 5.16 -4.06
C GLN A 374 12.39 4.23 -5.17
N ILE A 375 13.11 4.72 -6.18
CA ILE A 375 13.67 3.89 -7.26
C ILE A 375 14.67 2.87 -6.71
N TYR A 376 15.53 3.29 -5.78
CA TYR A 376 16.51 2.42 -5.12
C TYR A 376 15.83 1.27 -4.35
N SER A 377 14.78 1.60 -3.58
CA SER A 377 13.96 0.59 -2.88
C SER A 377 13.17 -0.29 -3.84
N LEU A 378 12.66 0.28 -4.95
CA LEU A 378 11.87 -0.44 -5.95
C LEU A 378 12.73 -1.51 -6.64
N SER A 379 13.96 -1.16 -7.02
CA SER A 379 14.90 -2.05 -7.73
C SER A 379 15.19 -3.34 -6.96
N SER A 380 15.28 -3.23 -5.64
CA SER A 380 15.56 -4.37 -4.73
C SER A 380 14.31 -5.16 -4.31
N ARG A 381 13.17 -4.49 -4.04
CA ARG A 381 12.00 -5.13 -3.40
C ARG A 381 10.86 -5.44 -4.37
N TYR A 382 10.63 -4.61 -5.38
CA TYR A 382 9.38 -4.62 -6.11
C TYR A 382 9.23 -5.85 -7.02
N ASN A 383 8.07 -6.49 -6.99
CA ASN A 383 7.76 -7.67 -7.79
C ASN A 383 6.50 -7.51 -8.67
N GLY A 384 6.17 -6.26 -9.05
CA GLY A 384 5.01 -5.99 -9.91
C GLY A 384 3.65 -5.95 -9.20
N ALA A 385 3.62 -5.81 -7.87
CA ALA A 385 2.39 -5.71 -7.07
C ALA A 385 2.43 -4.51 -6.12
N SER A 386 1.32 -3.77 -6.03
CA SER A 386 1.17 -2.60 -5.14
C SER A 386 0.27 -2.93 -3.95
N GLU A 387 0.75 -2.72 -2.74
CA GLU A 387 -0.01 -2.91 -1.50
C GLU A 387 -1.28 -2.04 -1.46
N GLN A 388 -1.17 -0.80 -1.92
CA GLN A 388 -2.31 0.11 -2.00
C GLN A 388 -3.38 -0.42 -2.95
N ARG A 389 -3.00 -0.92 -4.13
CA ARG A 389 -3.94 -1.51 -5.11
C ARG A 389 -4.64 -2.73 -4.52
N VAL A 390 -3.91 -3.62 -3.85
CA VAL A 390 -4.47 -4.82 -3.21
C VAL A 390 -5.49 -4.46 -2.13
N ASN A 391 -5.20 -3.47 -1.30
CA ASN A 391 -6.12 -3.02 -0.25
C ASN A 391 -7.42 -2.44 -0.84
N LEU A 392 -7.33 -1.66 -1.93
CA LEU A 392 -8.50 -1.12 -2.63
C LEU A 392 -9.35 -2.22 -3.26
N LEU A 393 -8.73 -3.16 -3.99
CA LEU A 393 -9.41 -4.32 -4.58
C LEU A 393 -10.07 -5.19 -3.50
N TYR A 394 -9.38 -5.46 -2.39
CA TYR A 394 -9.92 -6.24 -1.28
C TYR A 394 -11.17 -5.60 -0.68
N ARG A 395 -11.16 -4.27 -0.48
CA ARG A 395 -12.30 -3.52 0.04
C ARG A 395 -13.49 -3.60 -0.91
N ASP A 396 -13.29 -3.34 -2.20
CA ASP A 396 -14.34 -3.41 -3.22
C ASP A 396 -14.96 -4.81 -3.30
N ILE A 397 -14.11 -5.84 -3.42
CA ILE A 397 -14.54 -7.24 -3.47
C ILE A 397 -15.30 -7.65 -2.21
N THR A 398 -14.90 -7.15 -1.03
CA THR A 398 -15.59 -7.45 0.24
C THR A 398 -16.99 -6.85 0.26
N LEU A 399 -17.15 -5.60 -0.20
CA LEU A 399 -18.46 -4.94 -0.30
C LEU A 399 -19.37 -5.66 -1.30
N LYS A 400 -18.88 -5.89 -2.53
CA LYS A 400 -19.62 -6.62 -3.58
C LYS A 400 -19.93 -8.06 -3.19
N SER A 401 -19.03 -8.73 -2.46
CA SER A 401 -19.29 -10.07 -1.93
C SER A 401 -20.42 -10.10 -0.92
N LYS A 402 -20.65 -9.04 -0.15
CA LYS A 402 -21.80 -8.93 0.76
C LYS A 402 -23.08 -8.67 -0.03
N LEU A 403 -23.03 -7.79 -1.03
CA LEU A 403 -24.17 -7.41 -1.85
C LEU A 403 -24.70 -8.60 -2.68
N PHE A 404 -23.81 -9.33 -3.34
CA PHE A 404 -24.19 -10.43 -4.24
C PHE A 404 -24.22 -11.80 -3.56
N LYS A 405 -24.00 -11.89 -2.25
CA LYS A 405 -24.01 -13.19 -1.56
C LYS A 405 -25.39 -13.81 -1.63
N ASN A 406 -25.49 -15.04 -2.13
CA ASN A 406 -26.70 -15.83 -1.99
C ASN A 406 -26.50 -16.89 -0.91
N ASN A 407 -27.03 -16.64 0.30
CA ASN A 407 -26.88 -17.55 1.43
C ASN A 407 -27.70 -18.85 1.29
N LEU A 408 -28.70 -18.88 0.40
CA LEU A 408 -29.64 -20.00 0.27
C LEU A 408 -29.08 -21.14 -0.61
N TYR A 409 -28.30 -20.82 -1.64
CA TYR A 409 -27.80 -21.78 -2.64
C TYR A 409 -26.40 -22.34 -2.29
N GLY A 410 -25.89 -22.07 -1.08
CA GLY A 410 -24.62 -22.60 -0.58
C GLY A 410 -23.43 -21.63 -0.63
N LYS A 411 -22.25 -22.13 -0.26
CA LYS A 411 -21.01 -21.33 -0.20
C LYS A 411 -20.49 -21.08 -1.63
N ARG A 412 -19.97 -19.88 -1.89
CA ARG A 412 -19.25 -19.48 -3.13
C ARG A 412 -20.09 -19.29 -4.41
N GLN A 413 -21.40 -19.18 -4.28
CA GLN A 413 -22.30 -18.85 -5.41
C GLN A 413 -22.28 -17.33 -5.71
N TYR A 414 -21.36 -16.91 -6.58
CA TYR A 414 -21.21 -15.52 -7.02
C TYR A 414 -21.47 -15.35 -8.52
N PRO A 415 -21.84 -14.14 -8.98
CA PRO A 415 -21.77 -13.80 -10.40
C PRO A 415 -20.32 -13.91 -10.88
N GLY A 416 -20.09 -14.31 -12.13
CA GLY A 416 -18.74 -14.67 -12.58
C GLY A 416 -17.76 -13.48 -12.61
N PHE A 417 -18.21 -12.24 -12.86
CA PHE A 417 -17.35 -11.06 -12.77
C PHE A 417 -16.67 -10.94 -11.38
N LEU A 418 -17.40 -11.26 -10.31
CA LEU A 418 -16.88 -11.18 -8.94
C LEU A 418 -15.89 -12.32 -8.65
N ILE A 419 -16.06 -13.47 -9.30
CA ILE A 419 -15.10 -14.58 -9.23
C ILE A 419 -13.79 -14.17 -9.92
N ILE A 420 -13.88 -13.55 -11.10
CA ILE A 420 -12.71 -13.04 -11.84
C ILE A 420 -11.94 -12.01 -11.00
N LYS A 421 -12.63 -11.02 -10.41
CA LYS A 421 -11.99 -10.04 -9.51
C LYS A 421 -11.35 -10.69 -8.27
N LYS A 422 -11.97 -11.73 -7.70
CA LYS A 422 -11.38 -12.50 -6.59
C LYS A 422 -10.11 -13.24 -7.00
N LEU A 423 -10.05 -13.77 -8.22
CA LEU A 423 -8.86 -14.41 -8.76
C LEU A 423 -7.75 -13.40 -9.02
N GLU A 424 -8.07 -12.22 -9.57
CA GLU A 424 -7.13 -11.11 -9.73
C GLU A 424 -6.52 -10.72 -8.37
N LEU A 425 -7.36 -10.51 -7.36
CA LEU A 425 -6.90 -10.21 -6.00
C LEU A 425 -5.98 -11.32 -5.44
N GLN A 426 -6.33 -12.59 -5.64
CA GLN A 426 -5.52 -13.72 -5.16
C GLN A 426 -4.14 -13.75 -5.80
N ILE A 427 -4.03 -13.42 -7.10
CA ILE A 427 -2.75 -13.33 -7.80
C ILE A 427 -1.89 -12.21 -7.20
N GLU A 428 -2.46 -11.03 -6.99
CA GLU A 428 -1.74 -9.89 -6.41
C GLU A 428 -1.31 -10.12 -4.95
N VAL A 429 -2.18 -10.71 -4.12
CA VAL A 429 -1.87 -11.06 -2.71
C VAL A 429 -0.71 -12.07 -2.64
N ARG A 430 -0.71 -13.10 -3.49
CA ARG A 430 0.39 -14.08 -3.55
C ARG A 430 1.73 -13.41 -3.86
N ARG A 431 1.75 -12.42 -4.76
CA ARG A 431 2.97 -11.66 -5.09
C ARG A 431 3.48 -10.82 -3.93
N ILE A 432 2.59 -10.13 -3.22
CA ILE A 432 2.97 -9.38 -2.01
C ILE A 432 3.50 -10.32 -0.93
N ALA A 433 2.84 -11.45 -0.69
CA ALA A 433 3.29 -12.43 0.30
C ALA A 433 4.68 -12.99 -0.04
N GLN A 434 4.97 -13.24 -1.32
CA GLN A 434 6.30 -13.63 -1.78
C GLN A 434 7.33 -12.51 -1.64
N MET A 435 6.96 -11.27 -1.92
CA MET A 435 7.81 -10.09 -1.70
C MET A 435 8.18 -9.96 -0.23
N GLU A 436 7.21 -10.08 0.68
CA GLU A 436 7.43 -10.02 2.13
C GLU A 436 8.23 -11.22 2.63
N LEU A 437 7.93 -12.44 2.18
CA LEU A 437 8.71 -13.64 2.53
C LEU A 437 10.17 -13.47 2.11
N PHE A 438 10.42 -12.98 0.89
CA PHE A 438 11.76 -12.75 0.39
C PHE A 438 12.45 -11.56 1.06
N ALA A 439 11.72 -10.49 1.35
CA ALA A 439 12.22 -9.39 2.16
C ALA A 439 12.60 -9.88 3.55
N ILE A 440 11.84 -10.79 4.17
CA ILE A 440 12.20 -11.43 5.45
C ILE A 440 13.46 -12.29 5.27
N LEU A 441 13.57 -13.09 4.21
CA LEU A 441 14.77 -13.91 3.96
C LEU A 441 16.03 -13.05 3.73
N ASN A 442 15.93 -11.93 3.01
CA ASN A 442 17.04 -11.00 2.74
C ASN A 442 17.33 -10.00 3.87
N ARG A 443 16.35 -9.68 4.71
CA ARG A 443 16.49 -8.69 5.80
C ARG A 443 17.17 -9.28 7.04
N TYR A 444 17.46 -10.59 7.07
CA TYR A 444 17.86 -11.27 8.32
C TYR A 444 19.02 -12.26 8.29
N TYR A 445 19.71 -12.52 7.16
CA TYR A 445 20.98 -13.26 7.22
C TYR A 445 22.15 -12.26 7.17
N PHE A 446 22.70 -11.96 8.35
CA PHE A 446 24.01 -11.32 8.59
C PHE A 446 24.29 -9.90 8.05
N GLY A 447 23.41 -9.26 7.29
CA GLY A 447 23.58 -7.86 6.84
C GLY A 447 23.75 -6.83 7.97
N PHE A 448 23.46 -7.24 9.21
CA PHE A 448 23.72 -6.49 10.44
C PHE A 448 25.22 -6.25 10.67
N GLU A 449 26.07 -7.28 10.53
CA GLU A 449 27.51 -7.15 10.81
C GLU A 449 28.17 -6.14 9.86
N VAL A 450 27.65 -5.99 8.63
CA VAL A 450 28.15 -5.05 7.62
C VAL A 450 27.76 -3.59 7.89
N ILE A 451 26.60 -3.33 8.52
CA ILE A 451 26.05 -1.97 8.69
C ILE A 451 26.35 -1.40 10.09
N VAL A 452 26.62 -2.25 11.08
CA VAL A 452 26.90 -1.85 12.47
C VAL A 452 28.08 -0.89 12.55
N ASP A 453 29.20 -1.19 11.90
CA ASP A 453 30.39 -0.35 11.96
C ASP A 453 30.15 1.05 11.35
N ARG A 454 29.33 1.14 10.29
CA ARG A 454 28.94 2.41 9.67
C ARG A 454 28.01 3.23 10.56
N LEU A 455 27.05 2.58 11.22
CA LEU A 455 26.16 3.26 12.14
C LEU A 455 26.90 3.72 13.41
N VAL A 456 27.91 2.97 13.86
CA VAL A 456 28.82 3.39 14.95
C VAL A 456 29.63 4.60 14.54
N ALA A 457 30.23 4.60 13.35
CA ALA A 457 30.97 5.75 12.82
C ALA A 457 30.09 7.02 12.75
N LEU A 458 28.84 6.90 12.29
CA LEU A 458 27.86 8.00 12.25
C LEU A 458 27.51 8.58 13.63
N LEU A 459 27.52 7.75 14.68
CA LEU A 459 27.31 8.22 16.05
C LEU A 459 28.54 8.98 16.55
N ASN A 460 29.74 8.57 16.16
CA ASN A 460 31.00 9.17 16.60
C ASN A 460 31.44 10.41 15.76
N SER A 461 30.84 10.67 14.59
CA SER A 461 31.37 11.63 13.59
C SER A 461 30.86 13.07 13.67
N PHE A 462 29.90 13.40 14.55
CA PHE A 462 29.34 14.75 14.64
C PHE A 462 29.33 15.26 16.08
N ASP A 463 29.89 16.46 16.31
CA ASP A 463 29.89 17.16 17.60
C ASP A 463 28.48 17.63 18.04
N GLU A 464 27.51 17.65 17.11
CA GLU A 464 26.12 18.03 17.35
C GLU A 464 25.13 16.90 16.99
N VAL A 465 24.15 16.68 17.87
CA VAL A 465 23.16 15.62 17.72
C VAL A 465 22.14 15.97 16.62
N ASN A 466 22.06 15.16 15.56
CA ASN A 466 21.10 15.37 14.46
C ASN A 466 20.05 14.25 14.35
N HIS A 467 19.00 14.52 13.56
CA HIS A 467 17.85 13.64 13.38
C HIS A 467 18.23 12.25 12.80
N ASN A 468 19.32 12.15 12.03
CA ASN A 468 19.80 10.88 11.47
C ASN A 468 20.47 10.00 12.53
N GLN A 469 21.18 10.60 13.49
CA GLN A 469 21.72 9.88 14.65
C GLN A 469 20.61 9.31 15.54
N ILE A 470 19.52 10.06 15.74
CA ILE A 470 18.33 9.57 16.46
C ILE A 470 17.72 8.35 15.76
N LYS A 471 17.57 8.40 14.43
CA LYS A 471 17.11 7.25 13.62
C LYS A 471 18.07 6.05 13.72
N GLY A 472 19.37 6.30 13.73
CA GLY A 472 20.41 5.29 13.98
C GLY A 472 20.27 4.62 15.35
N ILE A 473 20.07 5.41 16.41
CA ILE A 473 19.83 4.93 17.78
C ILE A 473 18.56 4.07 17.84
N VAL A 474 17.47 4.50 17.19
CA VAL A 474 16.21 3.71 17.12
C VAL A 474 16.45 2.36 16.45
N ALA A 475 17.20 2.34 15.33
CA ALA A 475 17.53 1.13 14.61
C ALA A 475 18.38 0.19 15.46
N PHE A 476 19.47 0.69 16.06
CA PHE A 476 20.32 -0.06 16.99
C PHE A 476 19.53 -0.62 18.17
N CYS A 477 18.73 0.21 18.82
CA CYS A 477 17.89 -0.24 19.92
C CYS A 477 16.92 -1.32 19.46
N ARG A 478 16.34 -1.26 18.26
CA ARG A 478 15.44 -2.32 17.76
C ARG A 478 16.15 -3.63 17.45
N LEU A 479 17.43 -3.59 17.10
CA LEU A 479 18.24 -4.74 16.69
C LEU A 479 18.93 -5.41 17.88
N GLN A 480 19.48 -4.65 18.82
CA GLN A 480 20.08 -5.12 20.08
C GLN A 480 19.02 -5.50 21.12
N LYS A 481 18.04 -6.32 20.73
CA LYS A 481 16.99 -6.82 21.61
C LYS A 481 17.53 -8.05 22.34
N PRO A 482 17.72 -8.02 23.69
CA PRO A 482 18.10 -9.22 24.42
C PRO A 482 17.07 -10.35 24.19
N PRO A 483 17.44 -11.64 24.14
CA PRO A 483 16.46 -12.70 23.93
C PRO A 483 15.36 -12.67 25.00
N ARG A 484 14.13 -13.03 24.61
CA ARG A 484 13.04 -13.23 25.57
C ARG A 484 13.00 -14.69 25.96
N ILE A 485 12.84 -14.94 27.26
CA ILE A 485 12.63 -16.29 27.75
C ILE A 485 11.13 -16.55 27.75
N PHE A 486 10.71 -17.54 26.97
CA PHE A 486 9.32 -17.96 26.88
C PHE A 486 9.10 -19.21 27.70
N VAL A 487 7.94 -19.25 28.36
CA VAL A 487 7.42 -20.44 29.02
C VAL A 487 6.16 -20.84 28.26
N GLU A 488 6.08 -22.11 27.90
CA GLU A 488 4.91 -22.69 27.27
C GLU A 488 4.39 -23.84 28.13
N LYS A 489 3.20 -23.66 28.70
CA LYS A 489 2.55 -24.64 29.57
C LYS A 489 1.19 -25.07 28.98
N PRO A 490 0.76 -26.32 29.20
CA PRO A 490 -0.60 -26.71 28.88
C PRO A 490 -1.58 -25.92 29.76
N LEU A 491 -2.77 -25.62 29.21
CA LEU A 491 -3.79 -24.81 29.90
C LEU A 491 -4.11 -25.35 31.30
N ASN A 492 -4.22 -26.67 31.43
CA ASN A 492 -4.58 -27.33 32.68
C ASN A 492 -3.59 -27.03 33.81
N GLU A 493 -2.28 -26.98 33.54
CA GLU A 493 -1.28 -26.65 34.56
C GLU A 493 -1.40 -25.22 35.09
N ILE A 494 -1.87 -24.28 34.25
CA ILE A 494 -2.07 -22.89 34.64
C ILE A 494 -3.36 -22.75 35.46
N LEU A 495 -4.45 -23.40 35.03
CA LEU A 495 -5.74 -23.33 35.72
C LEU A 495 -5.73 -24.11 37.06
N HIS A 496 -5.04 -25.25 37.13
CA HIS A 496 -4.87 -26.01 38.38
C HIS A 496 -4.14 -25.21 39.47
N ARG A 497 -3.20 -24.34 39.09
CA ARG A 497 -2.47 -23.48 40.03
C ARG A 497 -3.37 -22.44 40.70
N ASN A 498 -4.46 -22.07 40.04
CA ASN A 498 -5.44 -21.09 40.52
C ASN A 498 -6.71 -21.75 41.11
N GLY A 499 -6.73 -23.08 41.27
CA GLY A 499 -7.89 -23.82 41.77
C GLY A 499 -9.09 -23.88 40.81
N GLN A 500 -8.90 -23.53 39.54
CA GLN A 500 -9.96 -23.44 38.54
C GLN A 500 -9.87 -24.62 37.56
N ILE A 501 -11.02 -25.14 37.14
CA ILE A 501 -11.13 -26.17 36.09
C ILE A 501 -11.65 -25.46 34.84
N PRO A 502 -11.07 -25.68 33.64
CA PRO A 502 -11.63 -25.14 32.42
C PRO A 502 -13.08 -25.60 32.28
N LEU A 503 -14.02 -24.67 32.14
CA LEU A 503 -15.42 -25.01 31.94
C LEU A 503 -15.53 -25.89 30.68
N PRO A 504 -16.11 -27.10 30.78
CA PRO A 504 -16.24 -27.97 29.62
C PRO A 504 -17.11 -27.29 28.56
N ILE A 505 -16.88 -27.64 27.29
CA ILE A 505 -17.79 -27.29 26.21
C ILE A 505 -19.11 -28.02 26.49
N ILE A 506 -20.10 -27.32 27.05
CA ILE A 506 -21.42 -27.88 27.29
C ILE A 506 -22.15 -27.88 25.94
N ASN A 507 -22.52 -29.05 25.42
CA ASN A 507 -23.32 -29.24 24.20
C ASN A 507 -22.76 -28.60 22.90
N GLY A 508 -21.44 -28.42 22.79
CA GLY A 508 -20.82 -27.85 21.59
C GLY A 508 -20.86 -26.32 21.49
N GLU A 509 -21.39 -25.62 22.50
CA GLU A 509 -21.44 -24.16 22.54
C GLU A 509 -20.27 -23.57 23.35
N CYS A 510 -19.61 -22.56 22.78
CA CYS A 510 -18.52 -21.82 23.42
C CYS A 510 -19.05 -20.46 23.88
N TYR A 511 -19.11 -20.23 25.19
CA TYR A 511 -19.60 -18.97 25.76
C TYR A 511 -18.46 -17.95 25.84
N SER A 512 -18.55 -16.87 25.07
CA SER A 512 -17.60 -15.75 25.15
C SER A 512 -17.95 -14.80 26.30
N GLY A 513 -16.95 -14.13 26.87
CA GLY A 513 -17.15 -13.13 27.92
C GLY A 513 -16.40 -13.49 29.20
N ASP A 514 -16.80 -12.85 30.30
CA ASP A 514 -16.24 -13.10 31.62
C ASP A 514 -16.83 -14.40 32.18
N ARG A 515 -15.95 -15.33 32.54
CA ARG A 515 -16.26 -16.70 32.96
C ARG A 515 -15.38 -17.09 34.12
N ASP A 516 -15.85 -18.01 34.95
CA ASP A 516 -15.12 -18.44 36.16
C ASP A 516 -13.65 -18.83 35.89
N ASP A 517 -13.39 -19.46 34.74
CA ASP A 517 -12.06 -19.91 34.31
C ASP A 517 -11.13 -18.79 33.80
N ASN A 518 -11.66 -17.59 33.51
CA ASN A 518 -10.89 -16.44 33.03
C ASN A 518 -10.95 -15.19 33.94
N LEU A 519 -11.75 -15.24 35.02
CA LEU A 519 -11.89 -14.11 35.96
C LEU A 519 -10.54 -13.64 36.50
N TRP A 520 -9.59 -14.54 36.78
CA TRP A 520 -8.27 -14.19 37.32
C TRP A 520 -7.43 -13.26 36.41
N VAL A 521 -7.77 -13.17 35.12
CA VAL A 521 -7.13 -12.26 34.15
C VAL A 521 -7.82 -10.89 34.10
N THR A 522 -9.05 -10.80 34.63
CA THR A 522 -9.81 -9.55 34.67
C THR A 522 -9.25 -8.63 35.74
N ILE A 523 -9.29 -7.31 35.49
CA ILE A 523 -8.73 -6.31 36.40
C ILE A 523 -9.34 -6.41 37.81
N ASN A 524 -10.63 -6.73 37.92
CA ASN A 524 -11.35 -6.75 39.20
C ASN A 524 -10.96 -7.93 40.11
N HIS A 525 -10.43 -9.02 39.55
CA HIS A 525 -10.06 -10.22 40.30
C HIS A 525 -8.56 -10.52 40.23
N TYR A 526 -7.80 -9.69 39.53
CA TYR A 526 -6.35 -9.82 39.43
C TYR A 526 -5.69 -9.46 40.77
N GLN A 527 -4.94 -10.40 41.33
CA GLN A 527 -4.13 -10.18 42.53
C GLN A 527 -2.66 -9.98 42.09
N PRO A 528 -2.08 -8.78 42.28
CA PRO A 528 -0.71 -8.52 41.88
C PRO A 528 0.28 -9.31 42.76
N PRO A 529 1.35 -9.88 42.18
CA PRO A 529 2.41 -10.51 42.97
C PRO A 529 3.09 -9.50 43.91
N GLU A 530 3.28 -9.87 45.18
CA GLU A 530 3.91 -9.00 46.19
C GLU A 530 5.40 -9.30 46.35
N THR A 531 5.83 -10.52 46.02
CA THR A 531 7.22 -10.94 46.11
C THR A 531 7.86 -11.13 44.74
N GLN A 532 9.20 -10.98 44.66
CA GLN A 532 9.95 -11.22 43.42
C GLN A 532 9.80 -12.67 42.93
N ILE A 533 9.66 -13.63 43.84
CA ILE A 533 9.48 -15.05 43.51
C ILE A 533 8.13 -15.27 42.84
N GLU A 534 7.05 -14.71 43.40
CA GLU A 534 5.72 -14.76 42.78
C GLU A 534 5.73 -14.05 41.43
N TRP A 535 6.35 -12.87 41.32
CA TRP A 535 6.47 -12.11 40.07
C TRP A 535 7.16 -12.89 38.93
N GLU A 536 8.20 -13.67 39.25
CA GLU A 536 8.89 -14.51 38.25
C GLU A 536 8.08 -15.74 37.85
N GLN A 537 7.24 -16.24 38.76
CA GLN A 537 6.40 -17.42 38.54
C GLN A 537 5.02 -17.10 37.95
N GLU A 538 4.60 -15.84 38.00
CA GLU A 538 3.29 -15.35 37.57
C GLU A 538 3.10 -15.43 36.04
N CYS A 539 1.88 -15.75 35.61
CA CYS A 539 1.53 -15.91 34.20
C CYS A 539 0.99 -14.61 33.60
N PHE A 540 1.88 -13.68 33.24
CA PHE A 540 1.48 -12.44 32.59
C PHE A 540 1.01 -12.63 31.14
N LEU A 541 -0.31 -12.65 30.95
CA LEU A 541 -0.93 -12.71 29.62
C LEU A 541 -0.87 -11.34 28.92
N GLY A 542 0.17 -11.14 28.11
CA GLY A 542 0.36 -9.88 27.39
C GLY A 542 -0.61 -9.61 26.22
N LYS A 543 -1.63 -10.45 25.99
CA LYS A 543 -2.62 -10.34 24.91
C LYS A 543 -4.02 -10.41 25.51
N SER A 544 -4.80 -9.37 25.30
CA SER A 544 -6.14 -9.20 25.90
C SER A 544 -7.21 -10.15 25.33
N TYR A 545 -6.92 -10.89 24.27
CA TYR A 545 -7.89 -11.80 23.65
C TYR A 545 -7.82 -13.24 24.20
N HIS A 546 -6.78 -13.59 24.97
CA HIS A 546 -6.66 -14.95 25.50
C HIS A 546 -7.76 -15.22 26.52
N GLY A 547 -8.49 -16.32 26.32
CA GLY A 547 -9.56 -16.71 27.24
C GLY A 547 -10.85 -15.91 27.08
N TYR A 548 -10.95 -14.90 26.21
CA TYR A 548 -12.21 -14.18 26.04
C TYR A 548 -13.27 -15.02 25.32
N TYR A 549 -12.94 -15.56 24.14
CA TYR A 549 -13.81 -16.47 23.40
C TYR A 549 -13.55 -17.93 23.83
N THR A 550 -12.31 -18.37 23.69
CA THR A 550 -11.84 -19.71 24.12
C THR A 550 -10.37 -19.64 24.51
N TRP A 551 -9.93 -20.61 25.31
CA TRP A 551 -8.51 -20.80 25.61
C TRP A 551 -7.80 -21.59 24.50
N PRO A 552 -6.52 -21.31 24.21
CA PRO A 552 -5.67 -22.17 23.41
C PRO A 552 -5.26 -23.42 24.21
N LYS A 553 -4.95 -24.53 23.51
CA LYS A 553 -4.50 -25.78 24.15
C LYS A 553 -3.23 -25.59 25.00
N ARG A 554 -2.34 -24.71 24.56
CA ARG A 554 -1.12 -24.33 25.26
C ARG A 554 -1.03 -22.82 25.33
N ILE A 555 -0.61 -22.30 26.47
CA ILE A 555 -0.39 -20.88 26.68
C ILE A 555 1.11 -20.62 26.65
N LYS A 556 1.53 -19.76 25.73
CA LYS A 556 2.90 -19.25 25.63
C LYS A 556 2.95 -17.83 26.17
N TYR A 557 3.71 -17.63 27.25
CA TYR A 557 3.93 -16.32 27.85
C TYR A 557 5.43 -16.07 28.08
N SER A 558 5.82 -14.81 28.30
CA SER A 558 7.22 -14.42 28.50
C SER A 558 7.46 -14.26 29.99
N MET A 559 8.59 -14.75 30.49
CA MET A 559 8.99 -14.46 31.87
C MET A 559 9.41 -13.00 32.01
N ASN A 560 9.16 -12.43 33.19
CA ASN A 560 9.60 -11.08 33.56
C ASN A 560 11.06 -11.05 34.05
N LYS A 561 11.92 -11.78 33.35
CA LYS A 561 13.35 -11.95 33.65
C LYS A 561 14.16 -11.90 32.37
N ARG A 562 14.14 -10.73 31.72
CA ARG A 562 14.91 -10.50 30.50
C ARG A 562 16.29 -9.97 30.84
N ALA A 563 17.33 -10.58 30.26
CA ALA A 563 18.70 -10.07 30.34
C ALA A 563 18.77 -8.63 29.78
N ARG A 564 19.66 -7.83 30.34
CA ARG A 564 19.90 -6.43 29.96
C ARG A 564 21.40 -6.19 29.92
N TYR A 565 21.80 -5.19 29.16
CA TYR A 565 23.19 -4.79 29.13
C TYR A 565 23.53 -4.13 30.47
N THR A 566 24.53 -4.66 31.16
CA THR A 566 25.16 -4.05 32.33
C THR A 566 26.50 -3.49 31.90
N ARG A 567 27.06 -2.52 32.65
CA ARG A 567 28.31 -1.82 32.27
C ARG A 567 29.47 -2.78 31.95
N ASN A 568 29.46 -3.98 32.53
CA ASN A 568 30.51 -4.98 32.38
C ASN A 568 30.22 -6.01 31.26
N GLU A 569 29.01 -6.02 30.69
CA GLU A 569 28.52 -7.00 29.71
C GLU A 569 27.97 -6.32 28.45
N MET A 570 28.57 -5.20 28.04
CA MET A 570 28.21 -4.48 26.80
C MET A 570 29.24 -4.78 25.71
N SER A 571 28.76 -4.98 24.47
CA SER A 571 29.66 -4.87 23.32
C SER A 571 30.10 -3.42 23.15
N GLU A 572 31.23 -3.18 22.49
CA GLU A 572 31.78 -1.85 22.24
C GLU A 572 30.73 -0.90 21.63
N GLN A 573 29.89 -1.41 20.73
CA GLN A 573 28.83 -0.62 20.07
C GLN A 573 27.67 -0.27 21.01
N VAL A 574 27.38 -1.13 22.00
CA VAL A 574 26.33 -0.87 23.01
C VAL A 574 26.84 0.10 24.08
N ALA A 575 28.14 0.07 24.39
CA ALA A 575 28.79 1.01 25.29
C ALA A 575 28.70 2.45 24.77
N ILE A 576 28.86 2.67 23.46
CA ILE A 576 28.72 4.00 22.84
C ILE A 576 27.34 4.62 23.13
N ILE A 577 26.25 3.87 22.94
CA ILE A 577 24.90 4.35 23.24
C ILE A 577 24.75 4.63 24.74
N TYR A 578 25.35 3.80 25.58
CA TYR A 578 25.33 4.00 27.02
C TYR A 578 26.02 5.30 27.43
N ASP A 579 27.20 5.57 26.88
CA ASP A 579 28.01 6.75 27.19
C ASP A 579 27.34 8.04 26.71
N TYR A 580 26.62 8.02 25.58
CA TYR A 580 25.84 9.18 25.14
C TYR A 580 24.62 9.46 26.02
N PHE A 581 23.83 8.44 26.40
CA PHE A 581 22.60 8.66 27.18
C PHE A 581 22.83 8.82 28.70
N ILE A 582 24.01 8.44 29.20
CA ILE A 582 24.41 8.76 30.58
C ILE A 582 24.88 10.22 30.70
N ASP A 583 25.38 10.82 29.61
CA ASP A 583 25.73 12.24 29.57
C ASP A 583 24.47 13.13 29.56
N LYS A 584 24.33 13.91 30.63
CA LYS A 584 23.20 14.85 30.81
C LYS A 584 23.18 15.94 29.73
N THR A 585 24.34 16.36 29.24
CA THR A 585 24.44 17.44 28.25
C THR A 585 23.93 16.95 26.89
N PHE A 586 24.37 15.77 26.46
CA PHE A 586 23.86 15.09 25.27
C PHE A 586 22.35 14.86 25.34
N LEU A 587 21.85 14.32 26.45
CA LEU A 587 20.42 14.05 26.61
C LEU A 587 19.59 15.35 26.50
N THR A 588 20.01 16.41 27.17
CA THR A 588 19.32 17.71 27.16
C THR A 588 19.28 18.29 25.74
N ARG A 589 20.43 18.28 25.03
CA ARG A 589 20.51 18.76 23.63
C ARG A 589 19.63 17.92 22.70
N SER A 590 19.67 16.60 22.84
CA SER A 590 18.85 15.69 22.03
C SER A 590 17.36 15.97 22.19
N ILE A 591 16.89 16.19 23.42
CA ILE A 591 15.50 16.55 23.70
C ILE A 591 15.16 17.91 23.08
N GLN A 592 16.03 18.92 23.21
CA GLN A 592 15.80 20.23 22.62
C GLN A 592 15.65 20.17 21.10
N VAL A 593 16.53 19.45 20.40
CA VAL A 593 16.45 19.26 18.94
C VAL A 593 15.10 18.65 18.55
N ILE A 594 14.61 17.64 19.29
CA ILE A 594 13.31 17.01 19.03
C ILE A 594 12.13 17.96 19.26
N ILE A 595 12.25 18.94 20.18
CA ILE A 595 11.21 19.97 20.40
C ILE A 595 11.12 20.92 19.20
N PHE A 596 12.27 21.34 18.65
CA PHE A 596 12.33 22.38 17.62
C PHE A 596 12.04 21.88 16.19
N ASP A 597 12.14 20.58 15.92
CA ASP A 597 12.03 19.98 14.57
C ASP A 597 10.57 19.76 14.07
N ASP A 598 9.54 20.17 14.83
CA ASP A 598 8.13 19.98 14.45
C ASP A 598 7.66 21.09 13.48
N ASN A 599 8.08 21.01 12.21
CA ASN A 599 7.66 21.89 11.12
C ASN A 599 6.21 21.67 10.64
N SER A 600 5.43 20.86 11.35
CA SER A 600 4.03 20.58 11.01
C SER A 600 3.09 21.56 11.70
N GLU A 601 2.08 22.06 10.97
CA GLU A 601 0.98 22.89 11.52
C GLU A 601 0.19 22.21 12.67
N ARG A 602 0.45 20.94 12.97
CA ARG A 602 -0.15 20.17 14.07
C ARG A 602 0.88 19.27 14.75
N ILE A 603 1.06 19.44 16.06
CA ILE A 603 1.95 18.63 16.89
C ILE A 603 1.24 17.31 17.24
N ASN A 604 1.81 16.17 16.83
CA ASN A 604 1.26 14.84 17.06
C ASN A 604 2.30 13.91 17.71
N PHE A 605 1.83 12.91 18.45
CA PHE A 605 2.67 11.86 19.05
C PHE A 605 3.47 11.09 17.98
N ASP A 606 4.81 11.14 18.07
CA ASP A 606 5.72 10.46 17.14
C ASP A 606 6.00 9.01 17.58
N ARG A 607 5.55 8.06 16.75
CA ARG A 607 5.75 6.62 16.96
C ARG A 607 7.22 6.20 16.88
N THR A 608 8.05 6.94 16.16
CA THR A 608 9.48 6.67 15.98
C THR A 608 10.24 7.03 17.25
N GLN A 609 10.00 8.22 17.80
CA GLN A 609 10.61 8.68 19.05
C GLN A 609 10.19 7.83 20.25
N PHE A 610 8.89 7.54 20.36
CA PHE A 610 8.39 6.55 21.32
C PHE A 610 9.14 5.20 21.22
N ALA A 611 9.42 4.72 20.01
CA ALA A 611 10.12 3.45 19.82
C ALA A 611 11.60 3.52 20.23
N MET A 612 12.23 4.69 20.15
CA MET A 612 13.57 4.94 20.69
C MET A 612 13.58 4.77 22.21
N PHE A 613 12.76 5.55 22.92
CA PHE A 613 12.70 5.52 24.39
C PHE A 613 12.33 4.13 24.90
N LYS A 614 11.32 3.50 24.29
CA LYS A 614 10.98 2.10 24.57
C LYS A 614 12.16 1.15 24.38
N GLY A 615 13.01 1.40 23.39
CA GLY A 615 14.23 0.64 23.13
C GLY A 615 15.25 0.78 24.25
N LEU A 616 15.54 2.02 24.66
CA LEU A 616 16.49 2.36 25.72
C LEU A 616 16.12 1.69 27.05
N PHE A 617 14.92 1.94 27.58
CA PHE A 617 14.48 1.37 28.87
C PHE A 617 14.36 -0.16 28.84
N ARG A 618 14.09 -0.73 27.67
CA ARG A 618 14.03 -2.18 27.50
C ARG A 618 15.41 -2.83 27.53
N ASN A 619 16.43 -2.16 27.00
CA ASN A 619 17.78 -2.70 26.82
C ASN A 619 18.69 -2.41 28.02
N PHE A 620 18.58 -1.21 28.61
CA PHE A 620 19.46 -0.71 29.69
C PHE A 620 18.75 -0.61 31.05
N GLY A 621 17.43 -0.81 31.11
CA GLY A 621 16.69 -0.85 32.37
C GLY A 621 16.70 0.50 33.10
N LEU A 622 17.17 0.50 34.34
CA LEU A 622 17.18 1.67 35.23
C LEU A 622 18.30 2.68 34.93
N ALA A 623 19.26 2.34 34.05
CA ALA A 623 20.52 3.08 33.91
C ALA A 623 20.37 4.58 33.65
N PHE A 624 19.33 4.98 32.90
CA PHE A 624 19.09 6.38 32.52
C PHE A 624 17.90 7.01 33.23
N ILE A 625 17.22 6.31 34.15
CA ILE A 625 15.97 6.80 34.75
C ILE A 625 16.18 8.15 35.42
N ASP A 626 17.23 8.30 36.23
CA ASP A 626 17.44 9.53 36.99
C ASP A 626 17.63 10.74 36.05
N ASN A 627 18.38 10.56 34.96
CA ASN A 627 18.58 11.58 33.92
C ASN A 627 17.27 11.92 33.19
N PHE A 628 16.47 10.91 32.82
CA PHE A 628 15.19 11.14 32.14
C PHE A 628 14.13 11.75 33.08
N MET A 629 14.15 11.42 34.37
CA MET A 629 13.23 12.01 35.36
C MET A 629 13.52 13.49 35.59
N GLU A 630 14.79 13.89 35.64
CA GLU A 630 15.19 15.29 35.70
C GLU A 630 14.66 16.08 34.49
N GLN A 631 14.78 15.51 33.28
CA GLN A 631 14.25 16.13 32.06
C GLN A 631 12.73 16.16 32.03
N LEU A 632 12.04 15.08 32.43
CA LEU A 632 10.58 15.04 32.51
C LEU A 632 10.02 16.12 33.44
N TYR A 633 10.68 16.35 34.58
CA TYR A 633 10.29 17.40 35.51
C TYR A 633 10.37 18.80 34.87
N ILE A 634 11.39 19.06 34.04
CA ILE A 634 11.53 20.30 33.29
C ILE A 634 10.43 20.40 32.22
N LEU A 635 10.25 19.35 31.41
CA LEU A 635 9.32 19.34 30.27
C LEU A 635 7.85 19.53 30.68
N VAL A 636 7.41 18.87 31.76
CA VAL A 636 6.03 18.95 32.25
C VAL A 636 5.73 20.34 32.81
N ARG A 637 6.73 21.01 33.40
CA ARG A 637 6.59 22.34 34.01
C ARG A 637 6.81 23.49 33.03
N GLU A 638 7.06 23.20 31.76
CA GLU A 638 7.20 24.24 30.73
C GLU A 638 5.87 25.00 30.58
N LYS A 639 5.94 26.34 30.71
CA LYS A 639 4.78 27.25 30.67
C LYS A 639 4.78 28.18 29.44
N THR A 640 5.86 28.18 28.67
CA THR A 640 6.01 29.05 27.50
C THR A 640 5.14 28.52 26.37
N LYS A 641 4.13 29.29 25.93
CA LYS A 641 3.16 28.86 24.90
C LYS A 641 3.82 28.28 23.63
N GLU A 642 4.96 28.85 23.23
CA GLU A 642 5.71 28.41 22.04
C GLU A 642 6.36 27.02 22.18
N LYS A 643 6.73 26.61 23.41
CA LYS A 643 7.45 25.35 23.67
C LYS A 643 6.62 24.33 24.43
N GLN A 644 5.50 24.74 25.02
CA GLN A 644 4.67 23.91 25.89
C GLN A 644 4.16 22.66 25.17
N GLU A 645 3.58 22.82 23.98
CA GLU A 645 2.97 21.71 23.24
C GLU A 645 4.02 20.66 22.81
N GLY A 646 5.17 21.11 22.29
CA GLY A 646 6.29 20.23 21.95
C GLY A 646 6.92 19.54 23.17
N SER A 647 7.05 20.25 24.28
CA SER A 647 7.59 19.71 25.54
C SER A 647 6.69 18.65 26.15
N HIS A 648 5.37 18.90 26.18
CA HIS A 648 4.37 17.94 26.68
C HIS A 648 4.24 16.72 25.79
N ARG A 649 4.36 16.89 24.46
CA ARG A 649 4.43 15.77 23.52
C ARG A 649 5.60 14.84 23.86
N ILE A 650 6.82 15.38 23.96
CA ILE A 650 8.01 14.56 24.23
C ILE A 650 7.93 13.93 25.61
N ALA A 651 7.43 14.65 26.62
CA ALA A 651 7.19 14.07 27.93
C ALA A 651 6.27 12.85 27.85
N ALA A 652 5.19 12.92 27.07
CA ALA A 652 4.29 11.78 26.84
C ALA A 652 4.99 10.63 26.11
N GLU A 653 5.85 10.90 25.13
CA GLU A 653 6.62 9.89 24.40
C GLU A 653 7.67 9.17 25.26
N ILE A 654 8.38 9.92 26.12
CA ILE A 654 9.33 9.38 27.10
C ILE A 654 8.58 8.49 28.10
N VAL A 655 7.50 8.99 28.71
CA VAL A 655 6.69 8.23 29.69
C VAL A 655 6.10 6.97 29.05
N ALA A 656 5.53 7.08 27.84
CA ALA A 656 5.05 5.91 27.10
C ALA A 656 6.19 4.92 26.81
N GLY A 657 7.37 5.41 26.45
CA GLY A 657 8.58 4.64 26.24
C GLY A 657 9.01 3.88 27.50
N MET A 658 9.05 4.56 28.65
CA MET A 658 9.37 3.99 29.97
C MET A 658 8.40 2.86 30.32
N ILE A 659 7.09 3.13 30.28
CA ILE A 659 6.04 2.16 30.62
C ILE A 659 6.10 0.93 29.69
N ARG A 660 6.31 1.15 28.38
CA ARG A 660 6.35 0.04 27.41
C ARG A 660 7.71 -0.68 27.39
N GLY A 661 8.77 -0.03 27.85
CA GLY A 661 10.11 -0.59 28.04
C GLY A 661 10.22 -1.43 29.31
N SER A 662 9.44 -1.09 30.34
CA SER A 662 9.42 -1.79 31.64
C SER A 662 8.64 -3.10 31.65
N LYS A 663 8.02 -3.48 30.54
CA LYS A 663 7.15 -4.68 30.42
C LYS A 663 7.72 -5.98 31.00
N TYR A 664 9.04 -6.19 30.96
CA TYR A 664 9.69 -7.42 31.44
C TYR A 664 10.73 -7.15 32.54
N TRP A 665 10.53 -6.07 33.30
CA TRP A 665 11.36 -5.72 34.45
C TRP A 665 11.05 -6.62 35.65
N THR A 666 12.02 -6.72 36.56
CA THR A 666 11.81 -7.38 37.86
C THR A 666 10.90 -6.50 38.73
N LEU A 667 10.28 -7.09 39.76
CA LEU A 667 9.38 -6.36 40.66
C LEU A 667 10.09 -5.14 41.27
N GLY A 668 11.31 -5.31 41.78
CA GLY A 668 12.08 -4.19 42.35
C GLY A 668 12.36 -3.04 41.37
N MET A 669 12.58 -3.33 40.08
CA MET A 669 12.75 -2.31 39.05
C MET A 669 11.44 -1.58 38.75
N VAL A 670 10.32 -2.32 38.69
CA VAL A 670 8.99 -1.74 38.45
C VAL A 670 8.57 -0.87 39.64
N SER A 671 8.75 -1.35 40.87
CA SER A 671 8.43 -0.59 42.08
C SER A 671 9.22 0.72 42.16
N ARG A 672 10.51 0.71 41.83
CA ARG A 672 11.33 1.92 41.75
C ARG A 672 10.81 2.88 40.67
N ASN A 673 10.45 2.39 39.50
CA ASN A 673 9.88 3.24 38.44
C ASN A 673 8.52 3.84 38.83
N SER A 674 7.68 3.07 39.52
CA SER A 674 6.36 3.50 40.01
C SER A 674 6.45 4.50 41.15
N SER A 675 7.40 4.35 42.08
CA SER A 675 7.64 5.35 43.14
C SER A 675 8.08 6.68 42.52
N PHE A 676 9.02 6.65 41.56
CA PHE A 676 9.45 7.85 40.84
C PHE A 676 8.31 8.52 40.04
N SER A 677 7.43 7.72 39.42
CA SER A 677 6.28 8.23 38.66
C SER A 677 5.23 8.84 39.59
N ASN A 678 4.92 8.21 40.72
CA ASN A 678 3.88 8.70 41.64
C ASN A 678 4.35 9.88 42.50
N GLU A 679 5.59 9.87 42.99
CA GLU A 679 6.11 10.97 43.83
C GLU A 679 6.33 12.27 43.05
N ASN A 680 6.65 12.21 41.75
CA ASN A 680 6.94 13.41 40.95
C ASN A 680 5.78 13.89 40.06
N ILE A 681 4.80 13.03 39.74
CA ILE A 681 3.67 13.40 38.85
C ILE A 681 2.42 13.77 39.67
N LEU A 682 2.26 13.27 40.90
CA LEU A 682 1.06 13.53 41.74
C LEU A 682 1.27 14.57 42.86
N LEU A 683 2.48 15.08 43.07
CA LEU A 683 2.71 16.26 43.91
C LEU A 683 2.63 17.54 43.06
N ASN A 684 1.40 17.93 42.73
CA ASN A 684 0.87 19.29 42.59
C ASN A 684 -0.40 19.26 41.73
N ASN A 685 -1.51 18.82 42.33
CA ASN A 685 -2.82 19.39 42.00
C ASN A 685 -2.94 20.74 42.73
#